data_AF-A0A194QUD3-F1
#
_entry.id   AF-A0A194QUD3-F1
#
_cell.length_a   1.000
_cell.length_b   1.000
_cell.length_c   1.000
_cell.angle_alpha   90.00
_cell.angle_beta   90.00
_cell.angle_gamma   90.00
#
_symmetry.space_group_name_H-M   'P 1'
#
loop_
_entity.id
_entity.type
_entity.pdbx_description
1 polymer ?
#
loop_
_entity_poly.entity_id
_entity_poly.type
_entity_poly.pdbx_seq_one_letter_code
_entity_poly.pdbx_strand_id
1 'polypeptide(L)'
;MTENNDAKPKIETESTENTGLKEEYAYLDRGGFSSEKFKIELRGLPKFYGIAELKKLMNQKLGLNTSKIKRPKNGSHWLFACFQNEEERSKAITALNGYSWKGKTLIAEVAKPAPDPLVRKRKLEEEGTGPDKKKGDEDNKSQEERLKDATIPYWNVPYEEQLKLKEKEIRNILMKYDNEVWKINKERRDEIEAKRKLHNGLSFDLKPIEPSPVTEGYRNKCEFTVGIDDETKKPTVGFRLGSYVTGTVGVAPIQSLNHISEQTKKAVLIFQEFVRKSNLAPFSPADYSGYWRYLTVRHSKFNGEIMLIIALHPQALTAEELEKLKSDLKEHFNSEESSACGIKRVGEDGSKPVHLMGSTHIIDVILGRQFRISPEAFFQVNTAGAEILYQNAIDLSQTTSDSTVIDICCGTGTIGLYWYAESESVIDPNGALLLKWKVDYFNRKIRFQLVISERAPEANWIALGFSDRGDLVNSDVCLVWTDYKGRDHFEDMQADSDGKVTRGVQQDCEAFYLDSSARSIFFERYFDTCDDDDYIIEDGTVHVVWARGIDKLFTSKGLCLTCTAVEDRGFVRVRLLTPANLPQPRAEQLIITNKDLNVPSGDTTYWCQVVKLPDFVVQKVHHIVKFESTITNGNEGLVHHMELFYCDADPNKEIPLYNGNCFSPDRPELTKLCSKVRAAWAMGAPPFAYPEEAGLPIGGRESNKYVMLEVHYNNPELKDDWIDSSGIILHLTSNKRRYDAAIMELGLEYTDKMAIPGGQEAFPLTGYCIPQCTGVGLPEHGIIVFGSQLHTHLTGVAVWTRHARRGLELPLLNRDPHYSTHFQEIRILHRPVKVLPGDFLETTCIYNTVDKSNATIGGHAITDEMCVNYLHYYPATQLEVCKSAISNLALENYFKFEHRWDNMSISYSAPPRANYLAIKPWTPLRADALTALYTESPISMQCNKSDGNRFQGDWEGLSIPKIKVPLPEEPRICRNSAKRAKKVMTYKDYMLRN
;
A
#
# COMPACT_ATOMS: atom_id res chain seq x y z
N MET A 1 12.21 -94.48 1.83
CA MET A 1 13.46 -93.90 1.27
C MET A 1 13.27 -93.76 -0.22
N THR A 2 13.58 -92.54 -0.72
CA THR A 2 14.03 -92.18 -2.09
C THR A 2 13.07 -92.48 -3.26
N GLU A 3 12.51 -91.48 -3.98
CA GLU A 3 13.13 -90.54 -4.96
C GLU A 3 13.99 -91.26 -6.01
N ASN A 4 13.97 -90.95 -7.32
CA ASN A 4 13.19 -90.08 -8.19
C ASN A 4 13.45 -90.58 -9.64
N ASN A 5 12.52 -90.36 -10.57
CA ASN A 5 12.65 -90.78 -11.98
C ASN A 5 13.13 -89.65 -12.90
N ASP A 6 14.05 -90.01 -13.79
CA ASP A 6 14.51 -89.24 -14.96
C ASP A 6 13.53 -89.36 -16.13
N ALA A 7 13.28 -88.25 -16.84
CA ALA A 7 13.14 -88.21 -18.30
C ALA A 7 12.97 -86.76 -18.82
N LYS A 8 13.93 -86.30 -19.64
CA LYS A 8 13.80 -85.14 -20.55
C LYS A 8 12.72 -85.42 -21.63
N PRO A 9 12.08 -84.40 -22.25
CA PRO A 9 12.64 -83.88 -23.52
C PRO A 9 12.32 -82.42 -23.92
N LYS A 10 13.12 -81.96 -24.89
CA LYS A 10 12.85 -81.04 -26.03
C LYS A 10 12.70 -79.51 -25.81
N ILE A 11 13.47 -78.82 -26.65
CA ILE A 11 13.52 -77.40 -26.93
C ILE A 11 12.46 -77.10 -28.00
N GLU A 12 11.56 -76.15 -27.71
CA GLU A 12 10.76 -75.42 -28.69
C GLU A 12 11.13 -73.93 -28.60
N THR A 13 11.45 -73.36 -29.76
CA THR A 13 11.67 -71.94 -30.00
C THR A 13 10.33 -71.22 -30.08
N GLU A 14 10.00 -70.38 -29.09
CA GLU A 14 8.89 -69.42 -29.16
C GLU A 14 9.39 -67.97 -29.37
N SER A 15 8.82 -67.39 -30.42
CA SER A 15 8.71 -65.99 -30.86
C SER A 15 9.15 -64.85 -29.93
N THR A 16 10.06 -64.03 -30.46
CA THR A 16 10.48 -62.69 -30.00
C THR A 16 9.44 -61.57 -30.14
N GLU A 17 8.14 -61.88 -30.30
CA GLU A 17 7.09 -60.84 -30.44
C GLU A 17 6.48 -60.39 -29.09
N ASN A 18 6.74 -61.08 -27.98
CA ASN A 18 6.02 -60.86 -26.72
C ASN A 18 6.77 -59.99 -25.68
N THR A 19 7.98 -59.51 -25.97
CA THR A 19 8.77 -58.64 -25.07
C THR A 19 8.41 -57.16 -25.24
N GLY A 20 8.11 -56.70 -26.46
CA GLY A 20 7.79 -55.30 -26.76
C GLY A 20 6.44 -54.80 -26.23
N LEU A 21 5.47 -55.71 -25.99
CA LEU A 21 4.19 -55.42 -25.35
C LEU A 21 4.31 -55.26 -23.82
N LYS A 22 5.31 -55.89 -23.18
CA LYS A 22 5.52 -55.79 -21.73
C LYS A 22 6.13 -54.45 -21.30
N GLU A 23 6.95 -53.82 -22.14
CA GLU A 23 7.57 -52.51 -21.83
C GLU A 23 6.59 -51.33 -21.85
N GLU A 24 5.63 -51.31 -22.78
CA GLU A 24 4.62 -50.22 -22.90
C GLU A 24 3.72 -50.07 -21.67
N TYR A 25 3.62 -51.15 -20.88
CA TYR A 25 2.83 -51.23 -19.66
C TYR A 25 3.70 -51.45 -18.41
N ALA A 26 5.03 -51.44 -18.52
CA ALA A 26 5.95 -51.72 -17.41
C ALA A 26 5.84 -50.71 -16.26
N TYR A 27 5.34 -49.50 -16.52
CA TYR A 27 5.04 -48.50 -15.48
C TYR A 27 3.93 -48.95 -14.51
N LEU A 28 3.12 -49.95 -14.87
CA LEU A 28 2.07 -50.49 -14.00
C LEU A 28 2.62 -51.40 -12.88
N ASP A 29 3.84 -51.95 -13.01
CA ASP A 29 4.37 -52.97 -12.08
C ASP A 29 5.51 -52.49 -11.16
N ARG A 30 5.84 -51.19 -11.17
CA ARG A 30 7.03 -50.63 -10.48
C ARG A 30 6.80 -50.12 -9.04
N GLY A 31 5.85 -50.71 -8.30
CA GLY A 31 5.71 -50.49 -6.84
C GLY A 31 5.13 -49.15 -6.38
N GLY A 32 4.73 -48.25 -7.28
CA GLY A 32 4.04 -46.99 -6.98
C GLY A 32 2.59 -46.95 -7.47
N PHE A 33 1.77 -46.04 -6.93
CA PHE A 33 0.36 -45.87 -7.33
C PHE A 33 0.23 -45.33 -8.78
N SER A 34 -0.37 -46.10 -9.68
CA SER A 34 -0.70 -45.67 -11.05
C SER A 34 -2.21 -45.59 -11.23
N SER A 35 -2.72 -44.42 -11.68
CA SER A 35 -4.15 -44.21 -11.94
C SER A 35 -4.70 -45.08 -13.07
N GLU A 36 -3.86 -45.81 -13.79
CA GLU A 36 -4.23 -46.70 -14.88
C GLU A 36 -4.41 -48.17 -14.45
N LYS A 37 -3.88 -48.59 -13.29
CA LYS A 37 -3.90 -50.02 -12.85
C LYS A 37 -5.30 -50.46 -12.38
N PHE A 38 -5.95 -49.65 -11.53
CA PHE A 38 -7.25 -49.96 -10.96
C PHE A 38 -8.34 -49.00 -11.47
N LYS A 39 -8.54 -48.98 -12.79
CA LYS A 39 -9.47 -48.07 -13.49
C LYS A 39 -10.76 -48.79 -13.91
N ILE A 40 -11.90 -48.14 -13.75
CA ILE A 40 -13.21 -48.55 -14.28
C ILE A 40 -13.69 -47.54 -15.33
N GLU A 41 -14.50 -48.02 -16.27
CA GLU A 41 -15.29 -47.22 -17.18
C GLU A 41 -16.73 -47.18 -16.67
N LEU A 42 -17.23 -45.99 -16.37
CA LEU A 42 -18.59 -45.75 -15.88
C LEU A 42 -19.42 -45.10 -16.99
N ARG A 43 -20.38 -45.84 -17.55
CA ARG A 43 -21.30 -45.42 -18.63
C ARG A 43 -22.72 -45.18 -18.10
N GLY A 44 -23.57 -44.58 -18.93
CA GLY A 44 -24.98 -44.34 -18.61
C GLY A 44 -25.24 -43.06 -17.82
N LEU A 45 -24.32 -42.10 -17.86
CA LEU A 45 -24.43 -40.85 -17.11
C LEU A 45 -25.46 -39.89 -17.75
N PRO A 46 -26.18 -39.09 -16.94
CA PRO A 46 -27.12 -38.08 -17.43
C PRO A 46 -26.47 -37.09 -18.42
N LYS A 47 -27.27 -36.40 -19.23
CA LYS A 47 -26.76 -35.39 -20.18
C LYS A 47 -26.03 -34.22 -19.49
N PHE A 48 -26.43 -33.91 -18.25
CA PHE A 48 -25.80 -32.92 -17.40
C PHE A 48 -25.54 -33.52 -16.02
N TYR A 49 -24.27 -33.65 -15.65
CA TYR A 49 -23.87 -34.13 -14.32
C TYR A 49 -22.59 -33.43 -13.85
N GLY A 50 -22.50 -33.14 -12.55
CA GLY A 50 -21.32 -32.54 -11.94
C GLY A 50 -20.35 -33.60 -11.43
N ILE A 51 -19.05 -33.42 -11.66
CA ILE A 51 -18.01 -34.33 -11.13
C ILE A 51 -18.00 -34.31 -9.60
N ALA A 52 -18.16 -33.13 -8.98
CA ALA A 52 -18.21 -33.01 -7.52
C ALA A 52 -19.41 -33.75 -6.91
N GLU A 53 -20.56 -33.68 -7.58
CA GLU A 53 -21.79 -34.38 -7.16
C GLU A 53 -21.65 -35.90 -7.28
N LEU A 54 -21.07 -36.37 -8.39
CA LEU A 54 -20.75 -37.78 -8.58
C LEU A 54 -19.72 -38.27 -7.56
N LYS A 55 -18.71 -37.45 -7.23
CA LYS A 55 -17.72 -37.78 -6.20
C LYS A 55 -18.35 -37.89 -4.81
N LYS A 56 -19.34 -37.04 -4.49
CA LYS A 56 -20.14 -37.18 -3.26
C LYS A 56 -20.96 -38.47 -3.28
N LEU A 57 -21.60 -38.81 -4.40
CA LEU A 57 -22.32 -40.09 -4.54
C LEU A 57 -21.39 -41.27 -4.28
N MET A 58 -20.26 -41.34 -4.98
CA MET A 58 -19.33 -42.47 -4.89
C MET A 58 -18.70 -42.55 -3.50
N ASN A 59 -18.14 -41.46 -2.97
CA ASN A 59 -17.32 -41.52 -1.77
C ASN A 59 -18.11 -41.35 -0.47
N GLN A 60 -19.10 -40.46 -0.44
CA GLN A 60 -19.84 -40.16 0.80
C GLN A 60 -21.08 -41.04 0.96
N LYS A 61 -21.79 -41.34 -0.14
CA LYS A 61 -23.04 -42.12 -0.08
C LYS A 61 -22.82 -43.62 -0.28
N LEU A 62 -21.92 -44.00 -1.18
CA LEU A 62 -21.65 -45.41 -1.51
C LEU A 62 -20.36 -45.95 -0.84
N GLY A 63 -19.62 -45.09 -0.11
CA GLY A 63 -18.42 -45.50 0.62
C GLY A 63 -17.29 -46.04 -0.29
N LEU A 64 -17.19 -45.53 -1.52
CA LEU A 64 -16.18 -45.91 -2.51
C LEU A 64 -15.04 -44.91 -2.47
N ASN A 65 -13.79 -45.36 -2.31
CA ASN A 65 -12.64 -44.45 -2.22
C ASN A 65 -12.07 -44.10 -3.61
N THR A 66 -12.77 -43.26 -4.37
CA THR A 66 -12.28 -42.88 -5.70
C THR A 66 -11.06 -41.96 -5.60
N SER A 67 -9.97 -42.34 -6.26
CA SER A 67 -8.71 -41.57 -6.30
C SER A 67 -8.72 -40.50 -7.39
N LYS A 68 -9.24 -40.83 -8.58
CA LYS A 68 -9.32 -39.91 -9.73
C LYS A 68 -10.56 -40.20 -10.57
N ILE A 69 -11.21 -39.14 -11.06
CA ILE A 69 -12.33 -39.23 -11.99
C ILE A 69 -11.98 -38.39 -13.22
N LYS A 70 -11.97 -38.99 -14.40
CA LYS A 70 -11.60 -38.32 -15.66
C LYS A 70 -12.68 -38.51 -16.70
N ARG A 71 -13.14 -37.38 -17.26
CA ARG A 71 -14.04 -37.38 -18.42
C ARG A 71 -13.25 -37.36 -19.73
N PRO A 72 -13.58 -38.21 -20.72
CA PRO A 72 -12.93 -38.25 -22.03
C PRO A 72 -13.13 -36.97 -22.85
N LYS A 73 -14.36 -36.44 -22.85
CA LYS A 73 -14.76 -35.21 -23.56
C LYS A 73 -15.84 -34.47 -22.75
N ASN A 74 -15.95 -33.15 -22.94
CA ASN A 74 -17.05 -32.39 -22.34
C ASN A 74 -18.39 -32.86 -22.91
N GLY A 75 -19.34 -33.23 -22.04
CA GLY A 75 -20.64 -33.77 -22.44
C GLY A 75 -20.66 -35.29 -22.73
N SER A 76 -19.58 -36.04 -22.44
CA SER A 76 -19.60 -37.50 -22.59
C SER A 76 -20.57 -38.14 -21.59
N HIS A 77 -21.35 -39.12 -22.04
CA HIS A 77 -22.25 -39.93 -21.19
C HIS A 77 -21.54 -41.04 -20.41
N TRP A 78 -20.21 -40.95 -20.32
CA TRP A 78 -19.34 -41.91 -19.68
C TRP A 78 -18.04 -41.25 -19.20
N LEU A 79 -17.35 -41.89 -18.26
CA LEU A 79 -16.08 -41.44 -17.70
C LEU A 79 -15.23 -42.59 -17.16
N PHE A 80 -14.00 -42.29 -16.77
CA PHE A 80 -13.13 -43.20 -16.05
C PHE A 80 -13.07 -42.84 -14.56
N ALA A 81 -13.17 -43.83 -13.68
CA ALA A 81 -12.94 -43.71 -12.25
C ALA A 81 -11.77 -44.64 -11.84
N CYS A 82 -10.87 -44.14 -11.00
CA CYS A 82 -9.67 -44.84 -10.55
C CYS A 82 -9.75 -45.13 -9.05
N PHE A 83 -9.17 -46.25 -8.61
CA PHE A 83 -9.15 -46.73 -7.22
C PHE A 83 -7.73 -47.05 -6.77
N GLN A 84 -7.49 -47.19 -5.46
CA GLN A 84 -6.14 -47.42 -4.91
C GLN A 84 -5.69 -48.88 -5.06
N ASN A 85 -6.62 -49.83 -5.05
CA ASN A 85 -6.34 -51.25 -5.12
C ASN A 85 -7.47 -52.01 -5.84
N GLU A 86 -7.24 -53.30 -6.10
CA GLU A 86 -8.17 -54.19 -6.80
C GLU A 86 -9.48 -54.42 -6.02
N GLU A 87 -9.38 -54.45 -4.68
CA GLU A 87 -10.51 -54.68 -3.79
C GLU A 87 -11.52 -53.52 -3.86
N GLU A 88 -11.02 -52.28 -3.83
CA GLU A 88 -11.82 -51.07 -4.00
C GLU A 88 -12.41 -50.97 -5.41
N ARG A 89 -11.66 -51.36 -6.46
CA ARG A 89 -12.16 -51.42 -7.84
C ARG A 89 -13.33 -52.39 -7.96
N SER A 90 -13.18 -53.59 -7.41
CA SER A 90 -14.21 -54.63 -7.44
C SER A 90 -15.45 -54.21 -6.65
N LYS A 91 -15.26 -53.62 -5.47
CA LYS A 91 -16.35 -53.05 -4.65
C LYS A 91 -17.11 -51.95 -5.40
N ALA A 92 -16.40 -51.10 -6.14
CA ALA A 92 -17.02 -50.04 -6.92
C ALA A 92 -17.82 -50.56 -8.12
N ILE A 93 -17.32 -51.58 -8.83
CA ILE A 93 -18.06 -52.20 -9.93
C ILE A 93 -19.37 -52.80 -9.40
N THR A 94 -19.32 -53.56 -8.30
CA THR A 94 -20.50 -54.16 -7.68
C THR A 94 -21.50 -53.11 -7.19
N ALA A 95 -21.03 -51.99 -6.64
CA ALA A 95 -21.89 -50.93 -6.12
C ALA A 95 -22.51 -50.03 -7.19
N LEU A 96 -21.83 -49.83 -8.32
CA LEU A 96 -22.23 -48.87 -9.36
C LEU A 96 -22.91 -49.52 -10.56
N ASN A 97 -22.58 -50.78 -10.88
CA ASN A 97 -23.20 -51.48 -12.00
C ASN A 97 -24.67 -51.77 -11.68
N GLY A 98 -25.60 -51.21 -12.45
CA GLY A 98 -27.04 -51.30 -12.21
C GLY A 98 -27.61 -50.23 -11.26
N TYR A 99 -26.78 -49.31 -10.75
CA TYR A 99 -27.23 -48.26 -9.83
C TYR A 99 -28.03 -47.19 -10.58
N SER A 100 -29.23 -46.85 -10.08
CA SER A 100 -30.06 -45.79 -10.66
C SER A 100 -29.69 -44.41 -10.10
N TRP A 101 -29.23 -43.52 -10.97
CA TRP A 101 -28.87 -42.14 -10.62
C TRP A 101 -29.48 -41.14 -11.60
N LYS A 102 -30.27 -40.19 -11.08
CA LYS A 102 -30.99 -39.17 -11.87
C LYS A 102 -31.80 -39.75 -13.04
N GLY A 103 -32.49 -40.88 -12.80
CA GLY A 103 -33.34 -41.54 -13.80
C GLY A 103 -32.58 -42.31 -14.90
N LYS A 104 -31.27 -42.54 -14.73
CA LYS A 104 -30.46 -43.36 -15.62
C LYS A 104 -29.74 -44.46 -14.84
N THR A 105 -29.64 -45.64 -15.44
CA THR A 105 -28.93 -46.79 -14.88
C THR A 105 -27.46 -46.71 -15.28
N LEU A 106 -26.58 -46.76 -14.28
CA LEU A 106 -25.14 -46.73 -14.49
C LEU A 106 -24.61 -48.12 -14.84
N ILE A 107 -23.59 -48.17 -15.68
CA ILE A 107 -22.87 -49.40 -16.08
C ILE A 107 -21.40 -49.21 -15.73
N ALA A 108 -20.83 -50.11 -14.95
CA ALA A 108 -19.43 -50.03 -14.50
C ALA A 108 -18.65 -51.26 -14.95
N GLU A 109 -17.60 -51.06 -15.75
CA GLU A 109 -16.76 -52.14 -16.30
C GLU A 109 -15.27 -51.86 -16.05
N VAL A 110 -14.42 -52.89 -16.07
CA VAL A 110 -12.97 -52.72 -15.97
C VAL A 110 -12.43 -52.02 -17.22
N ALA A 111 -11.66 -50.95 -17.04
CA ALA A 111 -11.09 -50.19 -18.16
C ALA A 111 -9.65 -50.63 -18.47
N LYS A 112 -9.31 -50.73 -19.76
CA LYS A 112 -7.93 -51.02 -20.19
C LYS A 112 -6.97 -49.84 -19.86
N PRO A 113 -5.74 -50.12 -19.40
CA PRO A 113 -4.71 -49.09 -19.19
C PRO A 113 -4.25 -48.50 -20.52
N ALA A 114 -3.95 -47.20 -20.56
CA ALA A 114 -3.38 -46.55 -21.74
C ALA A 114 -1.85 -46.83 -21.84
N PRO A 115 -1.29 -47.08 -23.03
CA PRO A 115 0.16 -47.27 -23.18
C PRO A 115 0.94 -45.98 -22.87
N ASP A 116 2.16 -46.09 -22.32
CA ASP A 116 3.00 -44.95 -21.96
C ASP A 116 3.39 -44.09 -23.20
N PRO A 117 3.02 -42.79 -23.24
CA PRO A 117 3.39 -41.88 -24.33
C PRO A 117 4.90 -41.80 -24.61
N LEU A 118 5.75 -42.00 -23.59
CA LEU A 118 7.21 -41.92 -23.70
C LEU A 118 7.82 -43.18 -24.32
N VAL A 119 7.20 -44.36 -24.14
CA VAL A 119 7.62 -45.61 -24.79
C VAL A 119 7.22 -45.58 -26.26
N ARG A 120 6.03 -45.08 -26.57
CA ARG A 120 5.59 -44.86 -27.96
C ARG A 120 6.51 -43.88 -28.70
N LYS A 121 6.95 -42.80 -28.04
CA LYS A 121 7.90 -41.85 -28.63
C LYS A 121 9.29 -42.49 -28.85
N ARG A 122 9.82 -43.24 -27.88
CA ARG A 122 11.07 -44.00 -28.03
C ARG A 122 11.02 -45.01 -29.18
N LYS A 123 9.94 -45.78 -29.31
CA LYS A 123 9.75 -46.70 -30.46
C LYS A 123 9.66 -45.95 -31.79
N LEU A 124 8.94 -44.84 -31.86
CA LEU A 124 8.87 -44.02 -33.08
C LEU A 124 10.20 -43.34 -33.44
N GLU A 125 11.08 -43.10 -32.46
CA GLU A 125 12.44 -42.60 -32.62
C GLU A 125 13.42 -43.73 -33.02
N GLU A 126 13.26 -44.94 -32.48
CA GLU A 126 14.04 -46.14 -32.81
C GLU A 126 13.65 -46.77 -34.17
N GLU A 127 12.39 -46.70 -34.57
CA GLU A 127 11.86 -47.24 -35.84
C GLU A 127 11.91 -46.23 -37.00
N GLY A 128 12.42 -45.01 -36.78
CA GLY A 128 12.59 -43.99 -37.82
C GLY A 128 11.30 -43.45 -38.45
N THR A 129 10.12 -43.76 -37.90
CA THR A 129 8.79 -43.47 -38.49
C THR A 129 7.92 -42.56 -37.61
N GLY A 130 8.52 -41.55 -36.97
CA GLY A 130 7.77 -40.47 -36.31
C GLY A 130 6.90 -39.65 -37.30
N PRO A 131 5.80 -39.01 -36.86
CA PRO A 131 4.87 -38.30 -37.75
C PRO A 131 5.53 -37.09 -38.46
N ASP A 132 5.88 -37.27 -39.73
CA ASP A 132 6.57 -36.34 -40.64
C ASP A 132 5.75 -35.12 -41.13
N LYS A 133 4.94 -34.48 -40.27
CA LYS A 133 4.26 -33.22 -40.64
C LYS A 133 4.49 -32.03 -39.72
N LYS A 134 5.25 -32.19 -38.63
CA LYS A 134 5.71 -31.07 -37.76
C LYS A 134 7.22 -31.06 -37.47
N LYS A 135 7.98 -32.03 -37.99
CA LYS A 135 9.41 -32.21 -37.71
C LYS A 135 10.34 -31.13 -38.31
N GLY A 136 9.93 -30.43 -39.38
CA GLY A 136 10.84 -29.54 -40.12
C GLY A 136 11.24 -28.23 -39.43
N ASP A 137 10.37 -27.67 -38.57
CA ASP A 137 10.59 -26.33 -37.96
C ASP A 137 11.04 -26.37 -36.49
N GLU A 138 10.81 -27.46 -35.76
CA GLU A 138 11.19 -27.56 -34.33
C GLU A 138 12.65 -28.01 -34.12
N ASP A 139 13.24 -28.78 -35.04
CA ASP A 139 14.63 -29.26 -34.92
C ASP A 139 15.70 -28.19 -35.22
N ASN A 140 15.33 -27.09 -35.89
CA ASN A 140 16.25 -25.97 -36.20
C ASN A 140 16.26 -24.86 -35.14
N LYS A 141 15.38 -24.93 -34.13
CA LYS A 141 15.29 -23.92 -33.07
C LYS A 141 16.17 -24.28 -31.88
N SER A 142 16.93 -23.30 -31.41
CA SER A 142 17.70 -23.41 -30.17
C SER A 142 16.79 -23.73 -28.96
N GLN A 143 17.37 -24.30 -27.90
CA GLN A 143 16.64 -24.54 -26.65
C GLN A 143 15.99 -23.25 -26.12
N GLU A 144 16.70 -22.12 -26.26
CA GLU A 144 16.22 -20.80 -25.87
C GLU A 144 14.96 -20.37 -26.64
N GLU A 145 14.94 -20.53 -27.96
CA GLU A 145 13.78 -20.18 -28.78
C GLU A 145 12.57 -21.04 -28.44
N ARG A 146 12.78 -22.34 -28.23
CA ARG A 146 11.71 -23.27 -27.81
C ARG A 146 11.13 -22.89 -26.45
N LEU A 147 11.99 -22.45 -25.53
CA LEU A 147 11.57 -21.95 -24.22
C LEU A 147 10.76 -20.65 -24.34
N LYS A 148 11.20 -19.71 -25.18
CA LYS A 148 10.47 -18.46 -25.43
C LYS A 148 9.12 -18.74 -26.09
N ASP A 149 9.06 -19.62 -27.07
CA ASP A 149 7.80 -20.03 -27.73
C ASP A 149 6.79 -20.63 -26.72
N ALA A 150 7.27 -21.38 -25.72
CA ALA A 150 6.43 -21.99 -24.70
C ALA A 150 5.92 -21.01 -23.63
N THR A 151 6.67 -19.94 -23.34
CA THR A 151 6.40 -19.05 -22.18
C THR A 151 5.98 -17.64 -22.55
N ILE A 152 6.49 -17.11 -23.66
CA ILE A 152 6.23 -15.78 -24.21
C ILE A 152 6.05 -15.89 -25.74
N PRO A 153 4.96 -16.52 -26.22
CA PRO A 153 4.80 -16.89 -27.64
C PRO A 153 4.83 -15.73 -28.65
N TYR A 154 4.73 -14.48 -28.19
CA TYR A 154 4.83 -13.28 -29.02
C TYR A 154 6.18 -12.55 -28.89
N TRP A 155 7.21 -13.20 -28.34
CA TRP A 155 8.51 -12.58 -28.05
C TRP A 155 9.21 -11.97 -29.27
N ASN A 156 8.93 -12.48 -30.47
CA ASN A 156 9.48 -12.01 -31.75
C ASN A 156 8.54 -11.05 -32.52
N VAL A 157 7.44 -10.62 -31.89
CA VAL A 157 6.45 -9.70 -32.49
C VAL A 157 6.55 -8.33 -31.78
N PRO A 158 6.63 -7.21 -32.51
CA PRO A 158 6.59 -5.87 -31.92
C PRO A 158 5.33 -5.67 -31.06
N TYR A 159 5.47 -5.00 -29.91
CA TYR A 159 4.40 -4.93 -28.91
C TYR A 159 3.07 -4.37 -29.47
N GLU A 160 3.12 -3.33 -30.30
CA GLU A 160 1.94 -2.76 -30.97
C GLU A 160 1.18 -3.77 -31.83
N GLU A 161 1.91 -4.63 -32.53
CA GLU A 161 1.29 -5.71 -33.31
C GLU A 161 0.75 -6.82 -32.40
N GLN A 162 1.38 -7.07 -31.25
CA GLN A 162 0.81 -7.97 -30.25
C GLN A 162 -0.55 -7.48 -29.74
N LEU A 163 -0.71 -6.17 -29.52
CA LEU A 163 -1.98 -5.58 -29.08
C LEU A 163 -3.08 -5.82 -30.12
N LYS A 164 -2.80 -5.54 -31.40
CA LYS A 164 -3.75 -5.79 -32.50
C LYS A 164 -4.15 -7.26 -32.61
N LEU A 165 -3.18 -8.18 -32.48
CA LEU A 165 -3.44 -9.62 -32.50
C LEU A 165 -4.33 -10.05 -31.33
N LYS A 166 -4.04 -9.57 -30.12
CA LYS A 166 -4.83 -9.85 -28.91
C LYS A 166 -6.23 -9.26 -29.01
N GLU A 167 -6.38 -8.05 -29.53
CA GLU A 167 -7.68 -7.41 -29.72
C GLU A 167 -8.55 -8.22 -30.69
N LYS A 168 -7.97 -8.68 -31.81
CA LYS A 168 -8.65 -9.57 -32.76
C LYS A 168 -9.05 -10.90 -32.10
N GLU A 169 -8.18 -11.48 -31.27
CA GLU A 169 -8.47 -12.72 -30.54
C GLU A 169 -9.64 -12.54 -29.55
N ILE A 170 -9.60 -11.48 -28.74
CA ILE A 170 -10.66 -11.12 -27.79
C ILE A 170 -11.98 -10.87 -28.50
N ARG A 171 -11.98 -10.12 -29.62
CA ARG A 171 -13.18 -9.90 -30.43
C ARG A 171 -13.82 -11.22 -30.88
N ASN A 172 -13.01 -12.16 -31.36
CA ASN A 172 -13.50 -13.48 -31.79
C ASN A 172 -14.07 -14.30 -30.63
N ILE A 173 -13.48 -14.21 -29.43
CA ILE A 173 -13.99 -14.86 -28.22
C ILE A 173 -15.34 -14.24 -27.83
N LEU A 174 -15.42 -12.91 -27.79
CA LEU A 174 -16.64 -12.19 -27.44
C LEU A 174 -17.76 -12.48 -28.43
N MET A 175 -17.49 -12.59 -29.73
CA MET A 175 -18.47 -13.01 -30.73
C MET A 175 -19.04 -14.41 -30.46
N LYS A 176 -18.21 -15.35 -29.98
CA LYS A 176 -18.69 -16.69 -29.59
C LYS A 176 -19.62 -16.60 -28.39
N TYR A 177 -19.26 -15.85 -27.35
CA TYR A 177 -20.12 -15.65 -26.18
C TYR A 177 -21.43 -14.96 -26.54
N ASP A 178 -21.37 -13.90 -27.35
CA ASP A 178 -22.51 -13.15 -27.82
C ASP A 178 -23.50 -14.05 -28.60
N ASN A 179 -22.96 -14.96 -29.42
CA ASN A 179 -23.77 -15.98 -30.10
C ASN A 179 -24.43 -16.99 -29.16
N GLU A 180 -23.75 -17.39 -28.08
CA GLU A 180 -24.37 -18.25 -27.07
C GLU A 180 -25.49 -17.53 -26.30
N VAL A 181 -25.28 -16.23 -25.96
CA VAL A 181 -26.33 -15.40 -25.34
C VAL A 181 -27.55 -15.29 -26.26
N TRP A 182 -27.35 -15.04 -27.56
CA TRP A 182 -28.43 -14.99 -28.55
C TRP A 182 -29.20 -16.31 -28.68
N LYS A 183 -28.52 -17.47 -28.54
CA LYS A 183 -29.16 -18.79 -28.56
C LYS A 183 -30.03 -19.03 -27.34
N ILE A 184 -29.54 -18.63 -26.16
CA ILE A 184 -30.19 -18.89 -24.85
C ILE A 184 -31.33 -17.90 -24.63
N ASN A 185 -31.11 -16.61 -24.84
CA ASN A 185 -32.08 -15.56 -24.52
C ASN A 185 -32.92 -15.18 -25.74
N LYS A 186 -33.99 -15.96 -25.97
CA LYS A 186 -34.86 -15.81 -27.14
C LYS A 186 -35.63 -14.49 -27.17
N GLU A 187 -35.95 -13.93 -26.01
CA GLU A 187 -36.77 -12.71 -25.88
C GLU A 187 -36.01 -11.44 -26.28
N ARG A 188 -34.67 -11.44 -26.16
CA ARG A 188 -33.81 -10.29 -26.47
C ARG A 188 -33.15 -10.35 -27.85
N ARG A 189 -33.57 -11.26 -28.73
CA ARG A 189 -32.90 -11.49 -30.03
C ARG A 189 -32.92 -10.26 -30.93
N ASP A 190 -34.07 -9.63 -31.06
CA ASP A 190 -34.22 -8.45 -31.92
C ASP A 190 -33.38 -7.27 -31.42
N GLU A 191 -33.30 -7.09 -30.09
CA GLU A 191 -32.43 -6.10 -29.44
C GLU A 191 -30.94 -6.39 -29.70
N ILE A 192 -30.53 -7.65 -29.54
CA ILE A 192 -29.15 -8.11 -29.79
C ILE A 192 -28.77 -7.89 -31.25
N GLU A 193 -29.66 -8.24 -32.20
CA GLU A 193 -29.42 -8.07 -33.63
C GLU A 193 -29.36 -6.60 -34.05
N ALA A 194 -30.20 -5.74 -33.46
CA ALA A 194 -30.11 -4.30 -33.67
C ALA A 194 -28.75 -3.75 -33.19
N LYS A 195 -28.31 -4.14 -31.99
CA LYS A 195 -27.00 -3.72 -31.44
C LYS A 195 -25.82 -4.25 -32.23
N ARG A 196 -25.90 -5.48 -32.76
CA ARG A 196 -24.88 -6.05 -33.66
C ARG A 196 -24.68 -5.24 -34.93
N LYS A 197 -25.75 -4.68 -35.51
CA LYS A 197 -25.64 -3.78 -36.67
C LYS A 197 -24.92 -2.49 -36.31
N LEU A 198 -25.11 -1.98 -35.10
CA LEU A 198 -24.49 -0.75 -34.61
C LEU A 198 -22.99 -0.95 -34.27
N HIS A 199 -22.64 -2.07 -33.64
CA HIS A 199 -21.28 -2.32 -33.11
C HIS A 199 -20.50 -3.36 -33.92
N ASN A 200 -20.64 -3.36 -35.25
CA ASN A 200 -19.82 -4.18 -36.15
C ASN A 200 -19.78 -5.68 -35.80
N GLY A 201 -20.93 -6.24 -35.40
CA GLY A 201 -21.13 -7.68 -35.15
C GLY A 201 -21.17 -8.12 -33.69
N LEU A 202 -20.95 -7.23 -32.71
CA LEU A 202 -21.15 -7.51 -31.28
C LEU A 202 -22.40 -6.81 -30.75
N SER A 203 -23.07 -7.35 -29.73
CA SER A 203 -24.24 -6.70 -29.13
C SER A 203 -23.92 -5.55 -28.17
N PHE A 204 -22.66 -5.15 -28.10
CA PHE A 204 -22.13 -4.09 -27.24
C PHE A 204 -20.90 -3.46 -27.88
N ASP A 205 -20.57 -2.24 -27.45
CA ASP A 205 -19.38 -1.54 -27.89
C ASP A 205 -18.11 -2.18 -27.29
N LEU A 206 -17.11 -2.44 -28.14
CA LEU A 206 -15.83 -3.00 -27.74
C LEU A 206 -14.79 -1.89 -27.76
N LYS A 207 -14.40 -1.42 -26.57
CA LYS A 207 -13.29 -0.47 -26.43
C LYS A 207 -11.95 -1.11 -26.86
N PRO A 208 -10.99 -0.30 -27.34
CA PRO A 208 -9.64 -0.77 -27.67
C PRO A 208 -8.95 -1.48 -26.49
N ILE A 209 -7.98 -2.34 -26.79
CA ILE A 209 -7.17 -2.99 -25.74
C ILE A 209 -6.20 -1.98 -25.12
N GLU A 210 -6.20 -1.90 -23.78
CA GLU A 210 -5.27 -1.02 -23.06
C GLU A 210 -3.86 -1.65 -22.98
N PRO A 211 -2.78 -0.89 -23.27
CA PRO A 211 -1.41 -1.38 -23.15
C PRO A 211 -1.00 -1.56 -21.68
N SER A 212 -0.10 -2.51 -21.43
CA SER A 212 0.47 -2.67 -20.09
C SER A 212 1.53 -1.58 -19.84
N PRO A 213 1.59 -0.99 -18.63
CA PRO A 213 2.61 0.03 -18.30
C PRO A 213 4.03 -0.53 -18.28
N VAL A 214 4.14 -1.84 -18.07
CA VAL A 214 5.41 -2.55 -17.93
C VAL A 214 5.39 -3.79 -18.81
N THR A 215 6.28 -3.84 -19.79
CA THR A 215 6.38 -4.92 -20.78
C THR A 215 7.45 -5.96 -20.43
N GLU A 216 8.37 -5.64 -19.52
CA GLU A 216 9.48 -6.48 -19.10
C GLU A 216 9.54 -6.64 -17.57
N GLY A 217 9.99 -7.79 -17.11
CA GLY A 217 10.10 -8.12 -15.68
C GLY A 217 8.77 -7.95 -14.93
N TYR A 218 7.63 -7.98 -15.61
CA TYR A 218 6.32 -7.69 -15.04
C TYR A 218 5.80 -8.82 -14.15
N ARG A 219 6.28 -10.06 -14.35
CA ARG A 219 5.75 -11.23 -13.68
C ARG A 219 6.27 -11.32 -12.24
N ASN A 220 5.37 -11.11 -11.29
CA ASN A 220 5.67 -11.10 -9.85
C ASN A 220 5.49 -12.47 -9.17
N LYS A 221 4.93 -13.48 -9.87
CA LYS A 221 4.79 -14.87 -9.41
C LYS A 221 5.10 -15.84 -10.55
N CYS A 222 6.06 -16.73 -10.32
CA CYS A 222 6.44 -17.80 -11.24
C CYS A 222 6.58 -19.12 -10.48
N GLU A 223 6.10 -20.21 -11.09
CA GLU A 223 6.35 -21.58 -10.62
C GLU A 223 7.30 -22.26 -11.61
N PHE A 224 8.49 -22.62 -11.14
CA PHE A 224 9.54 -23.25 -11.91
C PHE A 224 9.59 -24.75 -11.61
N THR A 225 9.82 -25.56 -12.63
CA THR A 225 10.09 -27.00 -12.49
C THR A 225 11.56 -27.23 -12.16
N VAL A 226 11.85 -28.15 -11.25
CA VAL A 226 13.20 -28.70 -11.06
C VAL A 226 13.31 -29.96 -11.92
N GLY A 227 14.24 -29.98 -12.87
CA GLY A 227 14.40 -31.10 -13.80
C GLY A 227 15.82 -31.19 -14.35
N ILE A 228 15.98 -31.93 -15.45
CA ILE A 228 17.26 -32.07 -16.15
C ILE A 228 17.22 -31.20 -17.42
N ASP A 229 18.30 -30.47 -17.64
CA ASP A 229 18.52 -29.69 -18.84
C ASP A 229 18.95 -30.57 -20.02
N ASP A 230 18.28 -30.41 -21.16
CA ASP A 230 18.55 -31.20 -22.35
C ASP A 230 19.94 -30.92 -22.97
N GLU A 231 20.49 -29.71 -22.81
CA GLU A 231 21.81 -29.34 -23.35
C GLU A 231 22.92 -29.67 -22.36
N THR A 232 22.81 -29.20 -21.11
CA THR A 232 23.89 -29.37 -20.12
C THR A 232 23.86 -30.71 -19.39
N LYS A 233 22.74 -31.45 -19.48
CA LYS A 233 22.48 -32.71 -18.75
C LYS A 233 22.62 -32.60 -17.23
N LYS A 234 22.53 -31.39 -16.67
CA LYS A 234 22.61 -31.11 -15.23
C LYS A 234 21.23 -30.80 -14.65
N PRO A 235 21.04 -30.97 -13.32
CA PRO A 235 19.88 -30.44 -12.61
C PRO A 235 19.75 -28.93 -12.85
N THR A 236 18.57 -28.50 -13.28
CA THR A 236 18.25 -27.12 -13.65
C THR A 236 16.86 -26.75 -13.14
N VAL A 237 16.70 -25.50 -12.72
CA VAL A 237 15.44 -24.93 -12.24
C VAL A 237 14.93 -23.94 -13.28
N GLY A 238 13.79 -24.22 -13.89
CA GLY A 238 13.24 -23.37 -14.94
C GLY A 238 11.91 -23.84 -15.49
N PHE A 239 11.68 -23.67 -16.79
CA PHE A 239 10.43 -24.14 -17.42
C PHE A 239 10.67 -25.36 -18.31
N ARG A 240 9.61 -26.16 -18.45
CA ARG A 240 9.62 -27.31 -19.35
C ARG A 240 9.59 -26.84 -20.80
N LEU A 241 10.36 -27.52 -21.65
CA LEU A 241 10.43 -27.26 -23.09
C LEU A 241 9.21 -27.78 -23.86
N GLY A 242 8.33 -28.55 -23.22
CA GLY A 242 7.14 -29.11 -23.83
C GLY A 242 6.22 -29.80 -22.82
N SER A 243 5.11 -30.33 -23.30
CA SER A 243 4.16 -31.07 -22.47
C SER A 243 4.55 -32.54 -22.28
N TYR A 244 4.03 -33.19 -21.22
CA TYR A 244 4.19 -34.64 -21.05
C TYR A 244 3.54 -35.44 -22.19
N VAL A 245 2.45 -34.89 -22.78
CA VAL A 245 1.75 -35.49 -23.92
C VAL A 245 2.60 -35.49 -25.19
N THR A 246 3.52 -34.54 -25.32
CA THR A 246 4.51 -34.45 -26.40
C THR A 246 5.80 -35.23 -26.10
N GLY A 247 5.86 -35.93 -24.95
CA GLY A 247 6.96 -36.79 -24.54
C GLY A 247 8.28 -36.06 -24.25
N THR A 248 8.21 -34.82 -23.73
CA THR A 248 9.39 -34.02 -23.37
C THR A 248 9.40 -33.77 -21.86
N VAL A 249 10.51 -34.09 -21.19
CA VAL A 249 10.72 -33.85 -19.75
C VAL A 249 11.84 -32.83 -19.47
N GLY A 250 12.52 -32.35 -20.51
CA GLY A 250 13.61 -31.39 -20.41
C GLY A 250 13.18 -30.03 -19.85
N VAL A 251 14.03 -29.46 -18.99
CA VAL A 251 13.84 -28.18 -18.32
C VAL A 251 14.97 -27.22 -18.70
N ALA A 252 14.62 -26.03 -19.19
CA ALA A 252 15.59 -25.03 -19.64
C ALA A 252 15.71 -23.85 -18.65
N PRO A 253 16.89 -23.21 -18.56
CA PRO A 253 17.14 -22.07 -17.68
C PRO A 253 16.36 -20.83 -18.12
N ILE A 254 16.02 -19.96 -17.18
CA ILE A 254 15.08 -18.82 -17.37
C ILE A 254 15.76 -17.48 -17.69
N GLN A 255 17.08 -17.46 -17.83
CA GLN A 255 17.91 -16.25 -17.79
C GLN A 255 17.63 -15.32 -18.98
N SER A 256 17.29 -15.91 -20.12
CA SER A 256 16.91 -15.20 -21.35
C SER A 256 15.47 -14.67 -21.39
N LEU A 257 14.65 -14.99 -20.37
CA LEU A 257 13.23 -14.61 -20.36
C LEU A 257 13.05 -13.17 -19.85
N ASN A 258 12.55 -12.30 -20.72
CA ASN A 258 12.38 -10.87 -20.43
C ASN A 258 11.21 -10.57 -19.47
N HIS A 259 10.17 -11.41 -19.42
CA HIS A 259 9.01 -11.21 -18.55
C HIS A 259 9.29 -11.48 -17.06
N ILE A 260 10.46 -12.04 -16.73
CA ILE A 260 10.87 -12.39 -15.37
C ILE A 260 11.88 -11.34 -14.86
N SER A 261 11.66 -10.84 -13.66
CA SER A 261 12.56 -9.87 -13.02
C SER A 261 13.96 -10.44 -12.73
N GLU A 262 14.99 -9.59 -12.78
CA GLU A 262 16.37 -9.97 -12.46
C GLU A 262 16.52 -10.54 -11.04
N GLN A 263 15.76 -10.02 -10.08
CA GLN A 263 15.72 -10.53 -8.71
C GLN A 263 15.21 -11.97 -8.65
N THR A 264 14.18 -12.30 -9.42
CA THR A 264 13.67 -13.67 -9.54
C THR A 264 14.69 -14.58 -10.21
N LYS A 265 15.35 -14.11 -11.29
CA LYS A 265 16.40 -14.88 -11.96
C LYS A 265 17.56 -15.22 -11.02
N LYS A 266 17.99 -14.27 -10.19
CA LYS A 266 19.02 -14.49 -9.16
C LYS A 266 18.56 -15.50 -8.10
N ALA A 267 17.36 -15.36 -7.56
CA ALA A 267 16.83 -16.30 -6.57
C ALA A 267 16.74 -17.74 -7.10
N VAL A 268 16.38 -17.91 -8.38
CA VAL A 268 16.35 -19.22 -9.04
C VAL A 268 17.75 -19.81 -9.20
N LEU A 269 18.76 -19.01 -9.53
CA LEU A 269 20.16 -19.47 -9.62
C LEU A 269 20.68 -19.96 -8.25
N ILE A 270 20.44 -19.19 -7.19
CA ILE A 270 20.85 -19.55 -5.83
C ILE A 270 20.23 -20.89 -5.40
N PHE A 271 18.95 -21.10 -5.71
CA PHE A 271 18.30 -22.38 -5.42
C PHE A 271 18.82 -23.52 -6.31
N GLN A 272 19.08 -23.25 -7.60
CA GLN A 272 19.64 -24.24 -8.50
C GLN A 272 21.03 -24.73 -8.04
N GLU A 273 21.86 -23.84 -7.52
CA GLU A 273 23.15 -24.22 -6.94
C GLU A 273 23.00 -25.14 -5.73
N PHE A 274 22.01 -24.89 -4.87
CA PHE A 274 21.67 -25.79 -3.78
C PHE A 274 21.25 -27.17 -4.28
N VAL A 275 20.35 -27.22 -5.26
CA VAL A 275 19.90 -28.49 -5.87
C VAL A 275 21.08 -29.27 -6.47
N ARG A 276 22.05 -28.59 -7.10
CA ARG A 276 23.24 -29.23 -7.68
C ARG A 276 24.24 -29.74 -6.64
N LYS A 277 24.29 -29.13 -5.46
CA LYS A 277 25.12 -29.58 -4.32
C LYS A 277 24.45 -30.71 -3.53
N SER A 278 23.13 -30.84 -3.63
CA SER A 278 22.35 -31.87 -2.96
C SER A 278 22.55 -33.25 -3.61
N ASN A 279 22.54 -34.31 -2.80
CA ASN A 279 22.51 -35.69 -3.28
C ASN A 279 21.12 -36.15 -3.77
N LEU A 280 20.11 -35.29 -3.68
CA LEU A 280 18.73 -35.61 -4.05
C LEU A 280 18.48 -35.29 -5.53
N ALA A 281 18.00 -36.29 -6.28
CA ALA A 281 17.69 -36.13 -7.70
C ALA A 281 16.42 -35.28 -7.94
N PRO A 282 16.32 -34.55 -9.07
CA PRO A 282 15.07 -33.96 -9.53
C PRO A 282 13.96 -35.00 -9.69
N PHE A 283 12.71 -34.60 -9.41
CA PHE A 283 11.55 -35.48 -9.54
C PHE A 283 11.23 -35.76 -11.01
N SER A 284 11.25 -37.04 -11.38
CA SER A 284 10.90 -37.52 -12.70
C SER A 284 9.40 -37.85 -12.76
N PRO A 285 8.61 -37.16 -13.59
CA PRO A 285 7.19 -37.48 -13.76
C PRO A 285 6.95 -38.77 -14.56
N ALA A 286 8.00 -39.35 -15.17
CA ALA A 286 7.89 -40.56 -16.00
C ALA A 286 7.82 -41.83 -15.15
N ASP A 287 8.66 -41.91 -14.11
CA ASP A 287 8.78 -43.07 -13.23
C ASP A 287 8.51 -42.75 -11.76
N TYR A 288 8.12 -41.52 -11.45
CA TYR A 288 7.85 -41.02 -10.10
C TYR A 288 9.06 -41.12 -9.16
N SER A 289 10.27 -41.20 -9.70
CA SER A 289 11.51 -41.19 -8.91
C SER A 289 12.00 -39.76 -8.62
N GLY A 290 12.94 -39.61 -7.68
CA GLY A 290 13.51 -38.31 -7.30
C GLY A 290 12.63 -37.48 -6.34
N TYR A 291 13.12 -36.30 -5.96
CA TYR A 291 12.62 -35.56 -4.82
C TYR A 291 12.17 -34.14 -5.19
N TRP A 292 13.05 -33.32 -5.79
CA TRP A 292 12.75 -31.91 -6.07
C TRP A 292 11.72 -31.74 -7.18
N ARG A 293 10.60 -31.05 -6.91
CA ARG A 293 9.51 -30.87 -7.89
C ARG A 293 9.47 -29.46 -8.46
N TYR A 294 9.19 -28.48 -7.62
CA TYR A 294 8.89 -27.12 -8.06
C TYR A 294 9.53 -26.09 -7.13
N LEU A 295 9.87 -24.94 -7.69
CA LEU A 295 10.19 -23.72 -6.97
C LEU A 295 9.19 -22.64 -7.40
N THR A 296 8.30 -22.23 -6.50
CA THR A 296 7.53 -21.00 -6.72
C THR A 296 8.26 -19.82 -6.13
N VAL A 297 8.44 -18.77 -6.92
CA VAL A 297 8.99 -17.48 -6.51
C VAL A 297 7.91 -16.43 -6.62
N ARG A 298 7.70 -15.68 -5.53
CA ARG A 298 6.96 -14.42 -5.56
C ARG A 298 7.91 -13.26 -5.26
N HIS A 299 7.81 -12.18 -6.02
CA HIS A 299 8.62 -10.99 -5.89
C HIS A 299 7.72 -9.76 -5.81
N SER A 300 7.74 -9.06 -4.68
CA SER A 300 7.04 -7.78 -4.53
C SER A 300 7.82 -6.66 -5.19
N LYS A 301 7.21 -5.98 -6.15
CA LYS A 301 7.81 -4.79 -6.77
C LYS A 301 7.78 -3.57 -5.85
N PHE A 302 6.85 -3.53 -4.90
CA PHE A 302 6.69 -2.41 -3.97
C PHE A 302 7.89 -2.25 -3.02
N ASN A 303 8.36 -3.35 -2.42
CA ASN A 303 9.41 -3.32 -1.40
C ASN A 303 10.59 -4.25 -1.68
N GLY A 304 10.61 -4.92 -2.83
CA GLY A 304 11.68 -5.84 -3.25
C GLY A 304 11.70 -7.18 -2.51
N GLU A 305 10.68 -7.51 -1.72
CA GLU A 305 10.66 -8.78 -0.97
C GLU A 305 10.48 -10.00 -1.87
N ILE A 306 11.22 -11.07 -1.58
CA ILE A 306 11.11 -12.35 -2.27
C ILE A 306 10.63 -13.45 -1.31
N MET A 307 9.65 -14.22 -1.77
CA MET A 307 9.19 -15.46 -1.13
C MET A 307 9.49 -16.65 -2.03
N LEU A 308 10.17 -17.67 -1.47
CA LEU A 308 10.34 -18.96 -2.12
C LEU A 308 9.42 -20.00 -1.46
N ILE A 309 8.84 -20.85 -2.30
CA ILE A 309 8.03 -21.99 -1.89
C ILE A 309 8.58 -23.18 -2.67
N ILE A 310 9.09 -24.17 -1.96
CA ILE A 310 9.81 -25.31 -2.51
C ILE A 310 8.92 -26.55 -2.37
N ALA A 311 8.55 -27.15 -3.48
CA ALA A 311 7.82 -28.40 -3.48
C ALA A 311 8.80 -29.58 -3.61
N LEU A 312 8.69 -30.53 -2.69
CA LEU A 312 9.48 -31.76 -2.66
C LEU A 312 8.55 -32.97 -2.53
N HIS A 313 8.92 -34.08 -3.15
CA HIS A 313 8.29 -35.38 -2.95
C HIS A 313 9.16 -36.20 -1.99
N PRO A 314 8.68 -36.54 -0.78
CA PRO A 314 9.53 -37.13 0.25
C PRO A 314 10.04 -38.54 -0.09
N GLN A 315 9.38 -39.26 -1.00
CA GLN A 315 9.71 -40.64 -1.36
C GLN A 315 9.87 -41.51 -0.11
N ALA A 316 11.05 -42.11 0.10
CA ALA A 316 11.40 -42.92 1.26
C ALA A 316 12.30 -42.19 2.28
N LEU A 317 12.40 -40.85 2.24
CA LEU A 317 13.16 -40.08 3.24
C LEU A 317 12.59 -40.31 4.63
N THR A 318 13.47 -40.58 5.58
CA THR A 318 13.14 -40.64 7.00
C THR A 318 12.85 -39.23 7.55
N ALA A 319 12.15 -39.16 8.69
CA ALA A 319 11.87 -37.89 9.34
C ALA A 319 13.15 -37.13 9.72
N GLU A 320 14.22 -37.84 10.09
CA GLU A 320 15.51 -37.25 10.45
C GLU A 320 16.22 -36.64 9.24
N GLU A 321 16.22 -37.33 8.10
CA GLU A 321 16.78 -36.80 6.84
C GLU A 321 16.00 -35.59 6.34
N LEU A 322 14.69 -35.57 6.56
CA LEU A 322 13.83 -34.44 6.20
C LEU A 322 14.13 -33.21 7.06
N GLU A 323 14.29 -33.37 8.38
CA GLU A 323 14.66 -32.27 9.27
C GLU A 323 16.07 -31.75 8.98
N LYS A 324 17.01 -32.64 8.63
CA LYS A 324 18.34 -32.24 8.18
C LYS A 324 18.25 -31.39 6.90
N LEU A 325 17.48 -31.82 5.90
CA LEU A 325 17.29 -31.07 4.66
C LEU A 325 16.68 -29.68 4.91
N LYS A 326 15.72 -29.58 5.83
CA LYS A 326 15.16 -28.28 6.25
C LYS A 326 16.22 -27.39 6.90
N SER A 327 17.12 -27.96 7.70
CA SER A 327 18.24 -27.22 8.29
C SER A 327 19.20 -26.71 7.21
N ASP A 328 19.59 -27.57 6.28
CA ASP A 328 20.49 -27.21 5.17
C ASP A 328 19.90 -26.08 4.30
N LEU A 329 18.60 -26.12 4.04
CA LEU A 329 17.88 -25.04 3.34
C LEU A 329 17.92 -23.72 4.13
N LYS A 330 17.72 -23.75 5.45
CA LYS A 330 17.79 -22.54 6.29
C LYS A 330 19.19 -21.94 6.26
N GLU A 331 20.23 -22.78 6.35
CA GLU A 331 21.62 -22.34 6.34
C GLU A 331 22.00 -21.73 4.97
N HIS A 332 21.68 -22.42 3.87
CA HIS A 332 21.99 -21.94 2.52
C HIS A 332 21.39 -20.57 2.22
N PHE A 333 20.13 -20.37 2.61
CA PHE A 333 19.43 -19.12 2.35
C PHE A 333 19.64 -18.03 3.42
N ASN A 334 20.35 -18.32 4.52
CA ASN A 334 20.85 -17.32 5.48
C ASN A 334 22.21 -16.72 5.08
N SER A 335 22.82 -17.17 3.98
CA SER A 335 24.10 -16.64 3.47
C SER A 335 24.03 -15.16 3.07
N GLU A 336 25.18 -14.48 3.02
CA GLU A 336 25.28 -13.07 2.59
C GLU A 336 24.73 -12.85 1.17
N GLU A 337 24.97 -13.78 0.25
CA GLU A 337 24.48 -13.73 -1.14
C GLU A 337 22.95 -13.83 -1.24
N SER A 338 22.33 -14.68 -0.41
CA SER A 338 20.87 -14.83 -0.33
C SER A 338 20.21 -13.63 0.35
N SER A 339 20.89 -13.07 1.36
CA SER A 339 20.48 -11.85 2.06
C SER A 339 20.54 -10.63 1.14
N ALA A 340 21.55 -10.54 0.28
CA ALA A 340 21.69 -9.50 -0.74
C ALA A 340 20.61 -9.58 -1.84
N CYS A 341 20.03 -10.76 -2.07
CA CYS A 341 18.89 -10.94 -2.99
C CYS A 341 17.51 -10.77 -2.33
N GLY A 342 17.44 -10.46 -1.02
CA GLY A 342 16.17 -10.25 -0.32
C GLY A 342 15.31 -11.52 -0.17
N ILE A 343 15.93 -12.71 -0.23
CA ILE A 343 15.25 -14.00 -0.05
C ILE A 343 14.94 -14.17 1.43
N LYS A 344 13.66 -14.09 1.79
CA LYS A 344 13.27 -14.15 3.22
C LYS A 344 12.63 -15.47 3.61
N ARG A 345 12.32 -16.39 2.68
CA ARG A 345 11.38 -17.50 2.97
C ARG A 345 11.62 -18.73 2.15
N VAL A 346 11.37 -19.86 2.80
CA VAL A 346 11.31 -21.18 2.21
C VAL A 346 10.14 -21.93 2.87
N GLY A 347 9.34 -22.67 2.09
CA GLY A 347 8.32 -23.56 2.65
C GLY A 347 8.14 -24.82 1.82
N GLU A 348 7.76 -25.92 2.46
CA GLU A 348 7.68 -27.28 1.88
C GLU A 348 6.24 -27.70 1.54
N ASP A 349 6.03 -28.50 0.49
CA ASP A 349 4.72 -29.02 0.07
C ASP A 349 4.32 -30.33 0.81
N GLY A 350 3.50 -30.15 1.84
CA GLY A 350 2.41 -31.06 2.21
C GLY A 350 1.10 -30.25 2.16
N SER A 351 -0.07 -30.83 2.47
CA SER A 351 -1.39 -30.19 2.32
C SER A 351 -1.56 -28.76 2.90
N LYS A 352 -0.60 -28.28 3.69
CA LYS A 352 -0.31 -26.85 3.95
C LYS A 352 1.22 -26.60 3.93
N PRO A 353 1.70 -25.45 3.42
CA PRO A 353 3.11 -25.10 3.46
C PRO A 353 3.67 -25.02 4.88
N VAL A 354 4.80 -25.67 5.13
CA VAL A 354 5.54 -25.53 6.41
C VAL A 354 6.45 -24.31 6.32
N HIS A 355 6.34 -23.38 7.27
CA HIS A 355 7.21 -22.20 7.34
C HIS A 355 8.60 -22.58 7.86
N LEU A 356 9.67 -22.29 7.10
CA LEU A 356 11.04 -22.55 7.55
C LEU A 356 11.69 -21.32 8.20
N MET A 357 11.60 -20.13 7.58
CA MET A 357 12.26 -18.91 8.07
C MET A 357 11.68 -17.60 7.49
N GLY A 358 12.05 -16.47 8.13
CA GLY A 358 11.64 -15.10 7.84
C GLY A 358 10.16 -14.80 8.06
N SER A 359 9.59 -13.84 7.32
CA SER A 359 8.17 -13.44 7.50
C SER A 359 7.19 -14.42 6.86
N THR A 360 5.94 -14.43 7.30
CA THR A 360 4.89 -15.37 6.85
C THR A 360 4.05 -14.86 5.66
N HIS A 361 3.99 -13.54 5.38
CA HIS A 361 3.33 -12.94 4.17
C HIS A 361 4.15 -11.80 3.54
N ILE A 362 4.33 -11.74 2.20
CA ILE A 362 5.00 -10.58 1.55
C ILE A 362 4.00 -9.44 1.42
N ILE A 363 4.47 -8.21 1.27
CA ILE A 363 3.61 -7.05 1.06
C ILE A 363 3.75 -6.56 -0.38
N ASP A 364 2.64 -6.39 -1.08
CA ASP A 364 2.58 -5.70 -2.38
C ASP A 364 1.44 -4.69 -2.38
N VAL A 365 1.43 -3.77 -3.34
CA VAL A 365 0.46 -2.67 -3.43
C VAL A 365 -0.29 -2.73 -4.75
N ILE A 366 -1.62 -2.61 -4.71
CA ILE A 366 -2.46 -2.39 -5.91
C ILE A 366 -3.36 -1.18 -5.61
N LEU A 367 -3.34 -0.18 -6.49
CA LEU A 367 -4.15 1.04 -6.40
C LEU A 367 -4.05 1.72 -5.02
N GLY A 368 -2.82 1.86 -4.52
CA GLY A 368 -2.53 2.49 -3.21
C GLY A 368 -2.90 1.65 -1.98
N ARG A 369 -3.47 0.45 -2.15
CA ARG A 369 -3.79 -0.48 -1.05
C ARG A 369 -2.71 -1.52 -0.85
N GLN A 370 -2.25 -1.66 0.39
CA GLN A 370 -1.26 -2.68 0.77
C GLN A 370 -1.94 -4.01 1.08
N PHE A 371 -1.42 -5.09 0.50
CA PHE A 371 -1.92 -6.45 0.68
C PHE A 371 -0.85 -7.35 1.29
N ARG A 372 -1.23 -8.09 2.35
CA ARG A 372 -0.42 -9.19 2.89
C ARG A 372 -0.69 -10.45 2.07
N ILE A 373 0.30 -10.88 1.29
CA ILE A 373 0.21 -12.01 0.37
C ILE A 373 0.87 -13.24 1.00
N SER A 374 0.05 -14.22 1.36
CA SER A 374 0.50 -15.51 1.86
C SER A 374 0.97 -16.43 0.71
N PRO A 375 1.69 -17.53 1.01
CA PRO A 375 2.19 -18.47 -0.02
C PRO A 375 1.10 -18.98 -0.97
N GLU A 376 -0.08 -19.27 -0.43
CA GLU A 376 -1.22 -19.86 -1.16
C GLU A 376 -2.17 -18.80 -1.73
N ALA A 377 -2.04 -17.52 -1.36
CA ALA A 377 -2.97 -16.47 -1.78
C ALA A 377 -2.97 -16.27 -3.30
N PHE A 378 -4.15 -16.20 -3.90
CA PHE A 378 -4.28 -15.73 -5.27
C PHE A 378 -4.03 -14.23 -5.31
N PHE A 379 -3.08 -13.80 -6.14
CA PHE A 379 -2.74 -12.40 -6.37
C PHE A 379 -2.37 -12.22 -7.83
N GLN A 380 -2.59 -11.03 -8.37
CA GLN A 380 -2.37 -10.78 -9.79
C GLN A 380 -0.89 -10.88 -10.14
N VAL A 381 -0.60 -11.58 -11.24
CA VAL A 381 0.79 -11.89 -11.64
C VAL A 381 1.53 -10.71 -12.27
N ASN A 382 0.79 -9.64 -12.60
CA ASN A 382 1.28 -8.37 -13.11
C ASN A 382 0.55 -7.25 -12.35
N THR A 383 1.18 -6.71 -11.30
CA THR A 383 0.60 -5.68 -10.44
C THR A 383 0.20 -4.43 -11.25
N ALA A 384 1.09 -3.89 -12.08
CA ALA A 384 0.81 -2.70 -12.90
C ALA A 384 -0.30 -2.92 -13.94
N GLY A 385 -0.37 -4.10 -14.54
CA GLY A 385 -1.46 -4.45 -15.46
C GLY A 385 -2.81 -4.66 -14.75
N ALA A 386 -2.78 -5.17 -13.51
CA ALA A 386 -3.98 -5.37 -12.71
C ALA A 386 -4.65 -4.04 -12.32
N GLU A 387 -3.87 -3.01 -12.02
CA GLU A 387 -4.38 -1.67 -11.71
C GLU A 387 -5.23 -1.11 -12.84
N ILE A 388 -4.74 -1.18 -14.10
CA ILE A 388 -5.51 -0.79 -15.29
C ILE A 388 -6.80 -1.60 -15.42
N LEU A 389 -6.72 -2.92 -15.26
CA LEU A 389 -7.88 -3.80 -15.37
C LEU A 389 -8.94 -3.43 -14.33
N TYR A 390 -8.52 -3.15 -13.10
CA TYR A 390 -9.43 -2.87 -11.99
C TYR A 390 -10.11 -1.52 -12.19
N GLN A 391 -9.34 -0.49 -12.54
CA GLN A 391 -9.88 0.84 -12.82
C GLN A 391 -10.91 0.80 -13.96
N ASN A 392 -10.58 0.15 -15.08
CA ASN A 392 -11.53 -0.01 -16.20
C ASN A 392 -12.80 -0.78 -15.80
N ALA A 393 -12.69 -1.82 -14.99
CA ALA A 393 -13.86 -2.57 -14.53
C ALA A 393 -14.80 -1.70 -13.69
N ILE A 394 -14.25 -0.79 -12.89
CA ILE A 394 -15.00 0.14 -12.03
C ILE A 394 -15.64 1.26 -12.84
N ASP A 395 -14.90 1.83 -13.78
CA ASP A 395 -15.43 2.89 -14.64
C ASP A 395 -16.58 2.36 -15.52
N LEU A 396 -16.49 1.10 -15.96
CA LEU A 396 -17.56 0.42 -16.71
C LEU A 396 -18.76 0.01 -15.85
N SER A 397 -18.60 -0.18 -14.54
CA SER A 397 -19.71 -0.64 -13.68
C SER A 397 -20.71 0.44 -13.29
N GLN A 398 -20.33 1.73 -13.41
CA GLN A 398 -21.21 2.89 -13.21
C GLN A 398 -22.04 2.85 -11.92
N THR A 399 -21.45 2.39 -10.82
CA THR A 399 -22.20 2.20 -9.57
C THR A 399 -22.34 3.45 -8.75
N THR A 400 -23.47 3.54 -8.06
CA THR A 400 -23.86 4.64 -7.16
C THR A 400 -23.70 4.22 -5.69
N SER A 401 -23.92 5.15 -4.77
CA SER A 401 -23.93 4.90 -3.31
C SER A 401 -24.92 3.81 -2.86
N ASP A 402 -25.98 3.57 -3.66
CA ASP A 402 -27.01 2.56 -3.36
C ASP A 402 -26.69 1.19 -3.97
N SER A 403 -25.58 1.05 -4.68
CA SER A 403 -25.20 -0.19 -5.36
C SER A 403 -24.61 -1.20 -4.38
N THR A 404 -25.11 -2.45 -4.43
CA THR A 404 -24.54 -3.56 -3.67
C THR A 404 -23.50 -4.29 -4.52
N VAL A 405 -22.24 -4.30 -4.08
CA VAL A 405 -21.15 -5.04 -4.73
C VAL A 405 -20.99 -6.41 -4.07
N ILE A 406 -21.13 -7.48 -4.84
CA ILE A 406 -20.93 -8.85 -4.37
C ILE A 406 -19.62 -9.39 -4.96
N ASP A 407 -18.60 -9.51 -4.12
CA ASP A 407 -17.28 -10.01 -4.53
C ASP A 407 -17.20 -11.54 -4.42
N ILE A 408 -17.54 -12.25 -5.51
CA ILE A 408 -17.64 -13.71 -5.58
C ILE A 408 -16.31 -14.31 -6.05
N CYS A 409 -15.81 -15.34 -5.36
CA CYS A 409 -14.54 -16.00 -5.69
C CYS A 409 -13.34 -15.03 -5.65
N CYS A 410 -13.39 -14.03 -4.77
CA CYS A 410 -12.54 -12.86 -4.77
C CYS A 410 -11.07 -13.08 -4.37
N GLY A 411 -10.72 -14.26 -3.86
CA GLY A 411 -9.40 -14.53 -3.32
C GLY A 411 -9.07 -13.55 -2.19
N THR A 412 -8.12 -12.65 -2.44
CA THR A 412 -7.71 -11.59 -1.50
C THR A 412 -8.66 -10.37 -1.51
N GLY A 413 -9.69 -10.34 -2.37
CA GLY A 413 -10.67 -9.25 -2.41
C GLY A 413 -10.15 -7.95 -3.02
N THR A 414 -9.10 -8.03 -3.84
CA THR A 414 -8.35 -6.87 -4.34
C THR A 414 -9.20 -5.90 -5.17
N ILE A 415 -10.22 -6.41 -5.87
CA ILE A 415 -11.15 -5.60 -6.68
C ILE A 415 -12.21 -4.95 -5.79
N GLY A 416 -12.91 -5.73 -4.95
CA GLY A 416 -13.97 -5.22 -4.08
C GLY A 416 -13.48 -4.22 -3.02
N LEU A 417 -12.28 -4.42 -2.46
CA LEU A 417 -11.72 -3.53 -1.44
C LEU A 417 -11.43 -2.12 -1.97
N TYR A 418 -11.15 -1.96 -3.26
CA TYR A 418 -10.91 -0.65 -3.85
C TYR A 418 -12.19 0.17 -4.07
N TRP A 419 -13.37 -0.45 -4.00
CA TRP A 419 -14.65 0.21 -4.20
C TRP A 419 -15.03 1.24 -3.13
N TYR A 420 -14.44 1.18 -1.93
CA TYR A 420 -15.00 1.79 -0.71
C TYR A 420 -14.25 3.01 -0.15
N ALA A 421 -13.49 3.79 -0.92
CA ALA A 421 -12.82 4.99 -0.37
C ALA A 421 -13.25 6.25 -1.12
N GLU A 422 -14.29 6.90 -0.61
CA GLU A 422 -14.61 8.29 -0.93
C GLU A 422 -14.27 9.11 0.32
N SER A 423 -13.48 10.17 0.15
CA SER A 423 -13.20 11.14 1.21
C SER A 423 -14.13 12.34 1.05
N GLU A 424 -14.51 12.98 2.16
CA GLU A 424 -15.40 14.13 2.13
C GLU A 424 -15.02 15.17 3.17
N SER A 425 -15.33 16.43 2.89
CA SER A 425 -15.13 17.57 3.79
C SER A 425 -16.16 18.66 3.49
N VAL A 426 -16.72 19.25 4.53
CA VAL A 426 -17.56 20.45 4.43
C VAL A 426 -16.63 21.65 4.21
N ILE A 427 -16.89 22.45 3.18
CA ILE A 427 -15.97 23.53 2.78
C ILE A 427 -16.45 24.92 3.20
N ASP A 428 -17.74 25.11 3.48
CA ASP A 428 -18.30 26.37 3.95
C ASP A 428 -18.70 26.31 5.43
N PRO A 429 -18.69 27.45 6.15
CA PRO A 429 -19.05 27.50 7.58
C PRO A 429 -20.49 27.03 7.90
N ASN A 430 -21.42 27.11 6.95
CA ASN A 430 -22.83 26.81 7.18
C ASN A 430 -23.20 25.35 6.86
N GLY A 431 -22.25 24.53 6.40
CA GLY A 431 -22.52 23.14 6.01
C GLY A 431 -23.35 23.02 4.72
N ALA A 432 -23.34 24.04 3.87
CA ALA A 432 -24.11 24.10 2.64
C ALA A 432 -23.41 23.45 1.43
N LEU A 433 -22.08 23.35 1.46
CA LEU A 433 -21.20 22.88 0.41
C LEU A 433 -20.34 21.72 0.96
N LEU A 434 -20.59 20.52 0.44
CA LEU A 434 -19.85 19.31 0.79
C LEU A 434 -18.98 18.88 -0.39
N LEU A 435 -17.66 18.93 -0.23
CA LEU A 435 -16.71 18.44 -1.23
C LEU A 435 -16.39 16.98 -0.94
N LYS A 436 -16.65 16.11 -1.91
CA LYS A 436 -16.21 14.72 -1.93
C LYS A 436 -15.14 14.53 -2.98
N TRP A 437 -14.21 13.62 -2.73
CA TRP A 437 -13.20 13.29 -3.71
C TRP A 437 -12.75 11.84 -3.65
N LYS A 438 -12.30 11.37 -4.81
CA LYS A 438 -11.69 10.06 -5.01
C LYS A 438 -10.37 10.22 -5.76
N VAL A 439 -9.32 9.63 -5.18
CA VAL A 439 -7.96 9.70 -5.72
C VAL A 439 -7.69 8.48 -6.60
N ASP A 440 -7.33 8.71 -7.86
CA ASP A 440 -6.73 7.74 -8.76
C ASP A 440 -5.22 7.92 -8.76
N TYR A 441 -4.54 7.17 -7.89
CA TYR A 441 -3.08 7.20 -7.77
C TYR A 441 -2.36 6.70 -9.03
N PHE A 442 -3.01 5.89 -9.87
CA PHE A 442 -2.41 5.33 -11.07
C PHE A 442 -2.35 6.38 -12.18
N ASN A 443 -3.49 7.02 -12.46
CA ASN A 443 -3.56 8.11 -13.44
C ASN A 443 -3.10 9.46 -12.87
N ARG A 444 -2.74 9.50 -11.57
CA ARG A 444 -2.39 10.72 -10.83
C ARG A 444 -3.45 11.80 -11.02
N LYS A 445 -4.71 11.43 -10.78
CA LYS A 445 -5.88 12.27 -11.04
C LYS A 445 -6.85 12.17 -9.85
N ILE A 446 -7.57 13.25 -9.58
CA ILE A 446 -8.58 13.32 -8.53
C ILE A 446 -9.91 13.63 -9.19
N ARG A 447 -10.93 12.84 -8.87
CA ARG A 447 -12.31 13.15 -9.19
C ARG A 447 -12.96 13.83 -7.99
N PHE A 448 -13.52 15.01 -8.21
CA PHE A 448 -14.22 15.81 -7.22
C PHE A 448 -15.71 15.80 -7.49
N GLN A 449 -16.49 15.84 -6.41
CA GLN A 449 -17.92 16.06 -6.40
C GLN A 449 -18.23 17.12 -5.36
N LEU A 450 -18.76 18.26 -5.78
CA LEU A 450 -19.28 19.30 -4.90
C LEU A 450 -20.80 19.15 -4.78
N VAL A 451 -21.27 18.75 -3.60
CA VAL A 451 -22.70 18.60 -3.28
C VAL A 451 -23.22 19.89 -2.64
N ILE A 452 -24.30 20.44 -3.21
CA ILE A 452 -24.92 21.69 -2.76
C ILE A 452 -26.22 21.39 -2.02
N SER A 453 -26.21 21.65 -0.71
CA SER A 453 -27.35 21.48 0.20
C SER A 453 -28.59 22.25 -0.26
N GLU A 454 -29.77 21.75 0.08
CA GLU A 454 -31.03 22.48 -0.13
C GLU A 454 -31.09 23.80 0.65
N ARG A 455 -30.36 23.87 1.77
CA ARG A 455 -30.24 25.08 2.60
C ARG A 455 -29.27 26.11 2.03
N ALA A 456 -28.49 25.76 1.00
CA ALA A 456 -27.56 26.68 0.37
C ALA A 456 -28.32 27.82 -0.33
N PRO A 457 -27.94 29.09 -0.10
CA PRO A 457 -28.43 30.20 -0.92
C PRO A 457 -28.24 29.96 -2.41
N GLU A 458 -29.15 30.46 -3.24
CA GLU A 458 -29.04 30.37 -4.70
C GLU A 458 -27.70 30.97 -5.16
N ALA A 459 -27.04 30.32 -6.12
CA ALA A 459 -25.81 30.81 -6.74
C ALA A 459 -25.91 30.64 -8.25
N ASN A 460 -25.58 31.69 -9.00
CA ASN A 460 -25.50 31.66 -10.46
C ASN A 460 -24.09 31.30 -10.95
N TRP A 461 -23.09 31.38 -10.06
CA TRP A 461 -21.75 30.90 -10.32
C TRP A 461 -21.09 30.42 -9.02
N ILE A 462 -20.20 29.43 -9.15
CA ILE A 462 -19.39 28.84 -8.08
C ILE A 462 -17.98 28.65 -8.62
N ALA A 463 -16.98 29.13 -7.88
CA ALA A 463 -15.57 28.87 -8.10
C ALA A 463 -15.06 27.92 -7.00
N LEU A 464 -14.35 26.87 -7.40
CA LEU A 464 -13.68 25.94 -6.48
C LEU A 464 -12.27 25.69 -6.99
N GLY A 465 -11.28 25.81 -6.11
CA GLY A 465 -9.89 25.81 -6.52
C GLY A 465 -8.92 25.55 -5.39
N PHE A 466 -7.66 25.88 -5.64
CA PHE A 466 -6.53 25.59 -4.77
C PHE A 466 -5.55 26.76 -4.76
N SER A 467 -4.92 27.01 -3.60
CA SER A 467 -3.86 28.01 -3.48
C SER A 467 -2.81 27.58 -2.45
N ASP A 468 -1.68 28.29 -2.39
CA ASP A 468 -0.58 27.95 -1.46
C ASP A 468 -1.03 28.00 0.00
N ARG A 469 -1.77 29.06 0.38
CA ARG A 469 -2.11 29.36 1.78
C ARG A 469 -3.60 29.57 2.07
N GLY A 470 -4.47 29.29 1.09
CA GLY A 470 -5.92 29.50 1.21
C GLY A 470 -6.38 30.90 0.80
N ASP A 471 -5.46 31.74 0.33
CA ASP A 471 -5.81 33.03 -0.26
C ASP A 471 -6.50 32.84 -1.61
N LEU A 472 -7.49 33.70 -1.88
CA LEU A 472 -8.18 33.73 -3.19
C LEU A 472 -7.33 34.38 -4.29
N VAL A 473 -6.29 35.13 -3.91
CA VAL A 473 -5.32 35.70 -4.85
C VAL A 473 -4.34 34.61 -5.30
N ASN A 474 -3.83 34.71 -6.52
CA ASN A 474 -2.90 33.71 -7.07
C ASN A 474 -3.41 32.27 -6.94
N SER A 475 -4.74 32.09 -7.08
CA SER A 475 -5.41 30.80 -6.94
C SER A 475 -5.76 30.20 -8.30
N ASP A 476 -5.66 28.88 -8.37
CA ASP A 476 -6.06 28.05 -9.50
C ASP A 476 -7.47 27.55 -9.23
N VAL A 477 -8.44 27.93 -10.07
CA VAL A 477 -9.87 27.78 -9.80
C VAL A 477 -10.62 27.25 -11.01
N CYS A 478 -11.37 26.17 -10.78
CA CYS A 478 -12.42 25.74 -11.69
C CYS A 478 -13.69 26.56 -11.44
N LEU A 479 -14.15 27.31 -12.45
CA LEU A 479 -15.35 28.13 -12.40
C LEU A 479 -16.51 27.45 -13.12
N VAL A 480 -17.64 27.36 -12.43
CA VAL A 480 -18.94 26.97 -12.99
C VAL A 480 -19.87 28.16 -12.95
N TRP A 481 -20.50 28.51 -14.07
CA TRP A 481 -21.46 29.61 -14.12
C TRP A 481 -22.54 29.42 -15.18
N THR A 482 -23.73 29.93 -14.92
CA THR A 482 -24.85 29.88 -15.86
C THR A 482 -25.05 31.23 -16.53
N ASP A 483 -25.09 31.25 -17.87
CA ASP A 483 -25.31 32.48 -18.62
C ASP A 483 -26.77 32.97 -18.56
N TYR A 484 -27.00 34.20 -19.04
CA TYR A 484 -28.33 34.80 -19.10
C TYR A 484 -29.35 34.02 -19.97
N LYS A 485 -28.90 33.06 -20.79
CA LYS A 485 -29.74 32.16 -21.59
C LYS A 485 -30.00 30.81 -20.90
N GLY A 486 -29.48 30.60 -19.69
CA GLY A 486 -29.63 29.34 -18.95
C GLY A 486 -28.69 28.24 -19.43
N ARG A 487 -27.55 28.58 -20.05
CA ARG A 487 -26.52 27.60 -20.42
C ARG A 487 -25.39 27.62 -19.42
N ASP A 488 -24.99 26.44 -18.98
CA ASP A 488 -23.88 26.26 -18.05
C ASP A 488 -22.54 26.30 -18.79
N HIS A 489 -21.58 27.00 -18.19
CA HIS A 489 -20.21 27.15 -18.64
C HIS A 489 -19.27 26.62 -17.57
N PHE A 490 -18.21 25.95 -18.03
CA PHE A 490 -17.18 25.36 -17.19
C PHE A 490 -15.84 25.84 -17.71
N GLU A 491 -15.11 26.57 -16.88
CA GLU A 491 -13.88 27.23 -17.28
C GLU A 491 -12.82 27.04 -16.22
N ASP A 492 -11.63 26.69 -16.67
CA ASP A 492 -10.44 26.70 -15.84
C ASP A 492 -9.85 28.11 -15.83
N MET A 493 -9.59 28.64 -14.64
CA MET A 493 -9.31 30.04 -14.39
C MET A 493 -8.14 30.20 -13.42
N GLN A 494 -7.38 31.29 -13.60
CA GLN A 494 -6.32 31.71 -12.69
C GLN A 494 -6.68 33.09 -12.12
N ALA A 495 -6.68 33.21 -10.79
CA ALA A 495 -6.82 34.49 -10.10
C ALA A 495 -5.47 35.20 -9.98
N ASP A 496 -5.43 36.50 -10.25
CA ASP A 496 -4.23 37.34 -10.08
C ASP A 496 -4.03 37.81 -8.62
N SER A 497 -3.07 38.72 -8.40
CA SER A 497 -2.78 39.31 -7.10
C SER A 497 -3.92 40.17 -6.53
N ASP A 498 -4.85 40.64 -7.37
CA ASP A 498 -6.05 41.36 -6.94
C ASP A 498 -7.24 40.40 -6.73
N GLY A 499 -7.10 39.11 -7.07
CA GLY A 499 -8.18 38.12 -7.02
C GLY A 499 -9.11 38.17 -8.24
N LYS A 500 -8.71 38.86 -9.32
CA LYS A 500 -9.45 38.87 -10.58
C LYS A 500 -9.09 37.62 -11.38
N VAL A 501 -10.11 36.92 -11.86
CA VAL A 501 -9.90 35.69 -12.62
C VAL A 501 -9.73 35.98 -14.10
N THR A 502 -8.77 35.30 -14.68
CA THR A 502 -8.53 35.22 -16.12
C THR A 502 -8.56 33.77 -16.54
N ARG A 503 -8.95 33.51 -17.78
CA ARG A 503 -9.03 32.14 -18.29
C ARG A 503 -7.62 31.54 -18.43
N GLY A 504 -7.44 30.32 -17.93
CA GLY A 504 -6.17 29.58 -18.01
C GLY A 504 -5.69 29.39 -19.44
N VAL A 505 -4.36 29.27 -19.61
CA VAL A 505 -3.75 29.01 -20.93
C VAL A 505 -4.12 27.62 -21.41
N GLN A 506 -4.16 26.66 -20.49
CA GLN A 506 -4.71 25.32 -20.66
C GLN A 506 -6.04 25.23 -19.90
N GLN A 507 -6.81 24.16 -20.14
CA GLN A 507 -8.07 23.92 -19.43
C GLN A 507 -7.95 22.55 -18.78
N ASP A 508 -7.50 22.54 -17.53
CA ASP A 508 -7.08 21.34 -16.81
C ASP A 508 -8.14 20.79 -15.85
N CYS A 509 -9.16 21.61 -15.61
CA CYS A 509 -10.45 21.21 -15.10
C CYS A 509 -11.19 20.39 -16.18
N GLU A 510 -11.13 19.05 -16.10
CA GLU A 510 -11.76 18.12 -17.07
C GLU A 510 -13.08 17.49 -16.56
N ALA A 511 -13.85 16.89 -17.49
CA ALA A 511 -15.01 16.04 -17.23
C ALA A 511 -16.15 16.69 -16.40
N PHE A 512 -16.41 17.98 -16.64
CA PHE A 512 -17.48 18.71 -15.96
C PHE A 512 -18.87 18.24 -16.35
N TYR A 513 -19.70 18.01 -15.34
CA TYR A 513 -21.15 17.99 -15.51
C TYR A 513 -21.87 18.40 -14.23
N LEU A 514 -23.02 19.03 -14.42
CA LEU A 514 -23.96 19.37 -13.35
C LEU A 514 -25.05 18.29 -13.29
N ASP A 515 -25.18 17.63 -12.15
CA ASP A 515 -26.35 16.80 -11.86
C ASP A 515 -27.38 17.65 -11.12
N SER A 516 -28.32 18.21 -11.89
CA SER A 516 -29.40 19.05 -11.36
C SER A 516 -30.34 18.28 -10.42
N SER A 517 -30.45 16.95 -10.56
CA SER A 517 -31.29 16.11 -9.72
C SER A 517 -30.66 15.86 -8.34
N ALA A 518 -29.33 15.71 -8.31
CA ALA A 518 -28.55 15.51 -7.09
C ALA A 518 -27.93 16.81 -6.54
N ARG A 519 -28.21 17.97 -7.15
CA ARG A 519 -27.59 19.28 -6.83
C ARG A 519 -26.07 19.18 -6.67
N SER A 520 -25.42 18.48 -7.59
CA SER A 520 -23.99 18.14 -7.50
C SER A 520 -23.23 18.59 -8.75
N ILE A 521 -22.02 19.12 -8.54
CA ILE A 521 -21.07 19.48 -9.60
C ILE A 521 -19.92 18.46 -9.57
N PHE A 522 -19.59 17.87 -10.71
CA PHE A 522 -18.48 16.94 -10.85
C PHE A 522 -17.38 17.53 -11.71
N PHE A 523 -16.13 17.25 -11.37
CA PHE A 523 -14.97 17.55 -12.20
C PHE A 523 -13.78 16.68 -11.84
N GLU A 524 -12.78 16.64 -12.71
CA GLU A 524 -11.55 15.93 -12.44
C GLU A 524 -10.33 16.81 -12.72
N ARG A 525 -9.25 16.60 -11.95
CA ARG A 525 -8.00 17.36 -12.06
C ARG A 525 -6.80 16.45 -11.81
N TYR A 526 -5.72 16.61 -12.59
CA TYR A 526 -4.48 15.88 -12.37
C TYR A 526 -3.74 16.39 -11.12
N PHE A 527 -2.84 15.57 -10.56
CA PHE A 527 -1.96 16.01 -9.46
C PHE A 527 -1.03 17.13 -9.92
N ASP A 528 -0.55 17.03 -11.16
CA ASP A 528 0.29 18.02 -11.83
C ASP A 528 -0.25 18.16 -13.25
N THR A 529 -0.72 19.36 -13.60
CA THR A 529 -1.29 19.70 -14.92
C THR A 529 -0.21 20.00 -15.96
N CYS A 530 1.04 20.18 -15.50
CA CYS A 530 2.17 20.64 -16.29
C CYS A 530 2.04 22.06 -16.84
N ASP A 531 1.09 22.84 -16.34
CA ASP A 531 1.14 24.29 -16.34
C ASP A 531 2.04 24.76 -15.18
N ASP A 532 2.79 25.84 -15.39
CA ASP A 532 3.66 26.42 -14.36
C ASP A 532 2.87 27.37 -13.44
N ASP A 533 1.71 27.84 -13.90
CA ASP A 533 0.81 28.76 -13.20
C ASP A 533 -0.20 28.04 -12.29
N ASP A 534 -0.42 26.74 -12.52
CA ASP A 534 -1.35 25.90 -11.77
C ASP A 534 -0.79 25.38 -10.44
N TYR A 535 -1.71 25.07 -9.52
CA TYR A 535 -1.38 24.50 -8.22
C TYR A 535 -1.01 23.02 -8.32
N ILE A 536 0.18 22.62 -7.90
CA ILE A 536 0.58 21.20 -7.86
C ILE A 536 0.01 20.53 -6.61
N ILE A 537 -0.84 19.51 -6.78
CA ILE A 537 -1.36 18.71 -5.67
C ILE A 537 -0.33 17.62 -5.31
N GLU A 538 0.33 17.81 -4.19
CA GLU A 538 1.27 16.85 -3.61
C GLU A 538 0.82 16.33 -2.23
N ASP A 539 1.51 15.31 -1.69
CA ASP A 539 1.18 14.77 -0.36
C ASP A 539 1.52 15.82 0.70
N GLY A 540 0.55 16.14 1.56
CA GLY A 540 0.63 17.28 2.46
C GLY A 540 -0.72 17.93 2.68
N THR A 541 -0.68 19.13 3.25
CA THR A 541 -1.86 19.99 3.36
C THR A 541 -2.20 20.55 1.99
N VAL A 542 -3.48 20.61 1.65
CA VAL A 542 -4.00 21.32 0.48
C VAL A 542 -5.01 22.36 0.96
N HIS A 543 -4.84 23.60 0.53
CA HIS A 543 -5.80 24.66 0.81
C HIS A 543 -6.78 24.74 -0.36
N VAL A 544 -8.01 24.29 -0.12
CA VAL A 544 -9.11 24.35 -1.09
C VAL A 544 -9.82 25.68 -0.91
N VAL A 545 -9.79 26.53 -1.92
CA VAL A 545 -10.49 27.82 -1.92
C VAL A 545 -11.84 27.70 -2.61
N TRP A 546 -12.83 28.48 -2.15
CA TRP A 546 -14.14 28.52 -2.77
C TRP A 546 -14.71 29.94 -2.75
N ALA A 547 -15.53 30.24 -3.75
CA ALA A 547 -16.33 31.45 -3.80
C ALA A 547 -17.61 31.20 -4.60
N ARG A 548 -18.66 31.97 -4.34
CA ARG A 548 -19.90 31.92 -5.11
C ARG A 548 -20.52 33.31 -5.26
N GLY A 549 -21.47 33.43 -6.16
CA GLY A 549 -22.25 34.66 -6.27
C GLY A 549 -23.60 34.48 -6.95
N ILE A 550 -24.48 35.45 -6.67
CA ILE A 550 -25.86 35.49 -7.15
C ILE A 550 -26.01 36.24 -8.47
N ASP A 551 -24.99 36.95 -8.93
CA ASP A 551 -25.07 37.73 -10.16
C ASP A 551 -24.99 36.82 -11.38
N LYS A 552 -25.88 37.00 -12.35
CA LYS A 552 -25.76 36.32 -13.65
C LYS A 552 -24.62 36.94 -14.43
N LEU A 553 -23.68 36.11 -14.87
CA LEU A 553 -22.54 36.58 -15.64
C LEU A 553 -22.91 36.67 -17.13
N PHE A 554 -22.45 37.74 -17.78
CA PHE A 554 -22.41 37.83 -19.24
C PHE A 554 -21.11 37.21 -19.79
N THR A 555 -20.03 37.36 -19.04
CA THR A 555 -18.70 36.80 -19.28
C THR A 555 -18.01 36.60 -17.93
N SER A 556 -17.15 35.59 -17.83
CA SER A 556 -16.25 35.36 -16.68
C SER A 556 -15.10 36.37 -16.61
N LYS A 557 -14.83 37.11 -17.70
CA LYS A 557 -13.70 38.05 -17.77
C LYS A 557 -13.88 39.20 -16.76
N GLY A 558 -12.93 39.31 -15.84
CA GLY A 558 -12.93 40.35 -14.80
C GLY A 558 -13.81 40.04 -13.59
N LEU A 559 -14.33 38.81 -13.49
CA LEU A 559 -14.89 38.31 -12.23
C LEU A 559 -13.82 38.39 -11.14
N CYS A 560 -14.21 38.79 -9.94
CA CYS A 560 -13.30 39.08 -8.84
C CYS A 560 -13.73 38.28 -7.61
N LEU A 561 -12.92 37.29 -7.21
CA LEU A 561 -13.21 36.41 -6.08
C LEU A 561 -13.07 37.16 -4.74
N THR A 562 -12.13 38.08 -4.65
CA THR A 562 -11.92 38.95 -3.48
C THR A 562 -12.93 40.10 -3.38
N CYS A 563 -13.84 40.23 -4.36
CA CYS A 563 -14.91 41.23 -4.34
C CYS A 563 -16.24 40.66 -3.85
N THR A 564 -16.37 39.34 -3.66
CA THR A 564 -17.58 38.73 -3.11
C THR A 564 -17.71 38.98 -1.61
N ALA A 565 -18.94 38.83 -1.11
CA ALA A 565 -19.22 38.92 0.32
C ALA A 565 -18.42 37.88 1.11
N VAL A 566 -18.09 38.19 2.37
CA VAL A 566 -17.21 37.35 3.20
C VAL A 566 -17.85 36.00 3.50
N GLU A 567 -19.17 35.96 3.62
CA GLU A 567 -20.00 34.77 3.80
C GLU A 567 -20.10 33.87 2.56
N ASP A 568 -19.75 34.39 1.38
CA ASP A 568 -19.86 33.69 0.08
C ASP A 568 -18.49 33.29 -0.48
N ARG A 569 -17.46 33.30 0.36
CA ARG A 569 -16.11 32.87 0.01
C ARG A 569 -15.37 32.32 1.22
N GLY A 570 -14.34 31.54 0.97
CA GLY A 570 -13.48 31.06 2.02
C GLY A 570 -12.51 30.02 1.52
N PHE A 571 -11.94 29.29 2.47
CA PHE A 571 -11.10 28.14 2.16
C PHE A 571 -11.19 27.12 3.30
N VAL A 572 -10.85 25.88 2.98
CA VAL A 572 -10.69 24.80 3.94
C VAL A 572 -9.34 24.12 3.73
N ARG A 573 -8.79 23.55 4.79
CA ARG A 573 -7.57 22.74 4.73
C ARG A 573 -7.96 21.28 4.73
N VAL A 574 -7.48 20.55 3.74
CA VAL A 574 -7.74 19.12 3.60
C VAL A 574 -6.45 18.40 3.24
N ARG A 575 -6.39 17.10 3.51
CA ARG A 575 -5.40 16.22 2.88
C ARG A 575 -6.09 15.47 1.76
N LEU A 576 -5.83 15.85 0.51
CA LEU A 576 -6.46 15.19 -0.64
C LEU A 576 -5.90 13.77 -0.84
N LEU A 577 -4.59 13.61 -0.70
CA LEU A 577 -3.89 12.34 -0.92
C LEU A 577 -3.81 11.53 0.39
N THR A 578 -4.88 10.82 0.73
CA THR A 578 -4.96 9.97 1.92
C THR A 578 -4.64 8.49 1.62
N PRO A 579 -3.95 7.78 2.52
CA PRO A 579 -3.78 6.33 2.41
C PRO A 579 -5.13 5.63 2.50
N ALA A 580 -5.33 4.59 1.69
CA ALA A 580 -6.63 3.94 1.53
C ALA A 580 -7.07 3.13 2.78
N ASN A 581 -8.37 3.23 3.11
CA ASN A 581 -9.13 2.59 4.22
C ASN A 581 -8.34 1.75 5.22
N LEU A 582 -8.21 2.27 6.44
CA LEU A 582 -7.75 1.50 7.58
C LEU A 582 -8.82 0.51 8.04
N PRO A 583 -8.45 -0.69 8.49
CA PRO A 583 -9.40 -1.64 9.06
C PRO A 583 -10.14 -1.00 10.24
N GLN A 584 -11.47 -1.10 10.30
CA GLN A 584 -12.25 -0.74 11.48
C GLN A 584 -12.11 -1.88 12.51
N PRO A 585 -11.36 -1.69 13.61
CA PRO A 585 -11.17 -2.74 14.59
C PRO A 585 -12.45 -2.91 15.43
N ARG A 586 -12.82 -4.16 15.75
CA ARG A 586 -13.86 -4.41 16.76
C ARG A 586 -13.29 -4.04 18.13
N ALA A 587 -13.76 -2.93 18.69
CA ALA A 587 -13.20 -2.30 19.87
C ALA A 587 -14.29 -1.70 20.76
N GLU A 588 -14.00 -1.56 22.05
CA GLU A 588 -14.84 -0.85 23.02
C GLU A 588 -14.55 0.66 22.93
N GLN A 589 -15.57 1.50 22.99
CA GLN A 589 -15.41 2.94 22.86
C GLN A 589 -15.29 3.61 24.24
N LEU A 590 -14.24 4.40 24.41
CA LEU A 590 -14.07 5.33 25.51
C LEU A 590 -14.23 6.74 24.97
N ILE A 591 -15.31 7.42 25.36
CA ILE A 591 -15.66 8.76 24.89
C ILE A 591 -15.23 9.78 25.96
N ILE A 592 -14.40 10.74 25.57
CA ILE A 592 -13.91 11.82 26.44
C ILE A 592 -14.30 13.13 25.78
N THR A 593 -15.27 13.82 26.35
CA THR A 593 -15.82 15.07 25.82
C THR A 593 -16.00 16.11 26.92
N ASN A 594 -16.01 17.37 26.47
CA ASN A 594 -16.64 18.44 27.23
C ASN A 594 -18.13 18.13 27.47
N LYS A 595 -18.73 18.79 28.45
CA LYS A 595 -20.14 18.60 28.81
C LYS A 595 -20.83 19.94 28.90
N ASP A 596 -21.68 20.23 27.93
CA ASP A 596 -22.49 21.45 27.82
C ASP A 596 -21.66 22.72 28.13
N LEU A 597 -20.44 22.78 27.59
CA LEU A 597 -19.53 23.88 27.81
C LEU A 597 -20.08 25.13 27.11
N ASN A 598 -20.26 26.21 27.86
CA ASN A 598 -20.46 27.51 27.26
C ASN A 598 -19.11 28.06 26.79
N VAL A 599 -18.90 28.11 25.47
CA VAL A 599 -17.62 28.52 24.89
C VAL A 599 -17.47 30.05 25.05
N PRO A 600 -16.36 30.54 25.64
CA PRO A 600 -16.12 31.97 25.78
C PRO A 600 -16.16 32.73 24.44
N SER A 601 -16.63 33.98 24.46
CA SER A 601 -16.72 34.87 23.28
C SER A 601 -15.39 35.42 22.77
N GLY A 602 -14.26 34.90 23.27
CA GLY A 602 -12.95 35.25 22.73
C GLY A 602 -12.75 34.65 21.35
N ASP A 603 -12.06 35.39 20.48
CA ASP A 603 -11.70 34.95 19.11
C ASP A 603 -11.02 33.57 19.10
N THR A 604 -10.13 33.35 20.07
CA THR A 604 -9.42 32.08 20.26
C THR A 604 -9.51 31.66 21.73
N THR A 605 -9.97 30.43 21.99
CA THR A 605 -10.04 29.86 23.34
C THR A 605 -9.45 28.45 23.39
N TYR A 606 -8.54 28.20 24.33
CA TYR A 606 -8.03 26.87 24.65
C TYR A 606 -8.62 26.40 25.97
N TRP A 607 -9.34 25.27 25.93
CA TRP A 607 -10.08 24.75 27.05
C TRP A 607 -9.57 23.38 27.49
N CYS A 608 -9.18 23.26 28.76
CA CYS A 608 -8.56 22.07 29.33
C CYS A 608 -9.49 21.39 30.34
N GLN A 609 -9.73 20.10 30.15
CA GLN A 609 -10.52 19.26 31.03
C GLN A 609 -9.72 18.03 31.47
N VAL A 610 -9.39 17.94 32.76
CA VAL A 610 -8.75 16.76 33.35
C VAL A 610 -9.82 15.78 33.80
N VAL A 611 -9.75 14.54 33.29
CA VAL A 611 -10.70 13.48 33.58
C VAL A 611 -10.00 12.23 34.10
N LYS A 612 -10.69 11.52 34.99
CA LYS A 612 -10.25 10.22 35.48
C LYS A 612 -10.70 9.12 34.53
N LEU A 613 -9.78 8.24 34.15
CA LEU A 613 -10.07 7.06 33.33
C LEU A 613 -10.98 6.09 34.09
N PRO A 614 -11.92 5.40 33.41
CA PRO A 614 -12.80 4.42 34.04
C PRO A 614 -12.04 3.25 34.67
N ASP A 615 -12.65 2.60 35.66
CA ASP A 615 -12.03 1.51 36.42
C ASP A 615 -11.55 0.35 35.54
N PHE A 616 -12.28 0.01 34.46
CA PHE A 616 -11.86 -1.07 33.57
C PHE A 616 -10.52 -0.76 32.85
N VAL A 617 -10.26 0.51 32.53
CA VAL A 617 -8.99 0.97 31.94
C VAL A 617 -7.89 1.02 32.99
N VAL A 618 -8.21 1.48 34.20
CA VAL A 618 -7.23 1.55 35.31
C VAL A 618 -6.79 0.15 35.77
N GLN A 619 -7.68 -0.84 35.74
CA GLN A 619 -7.37 -2.18 36.26
C GLN A 619 -6.51 -3.03 35.31
N LYS A 620 -6.58 -2.80 34.00
CA LYS A 620 -5.90 -3.62 32.97
C LYS A 620 -5.37 -2.73 31.84
N VAL A 621 -4.19 -3.07 31.32
CA VAL A 621 -3.64 -2.41 30.13
C VAL A 621 -4.47 -2.76 28.90
N HIS A 622 -4.89 -1.73 28.16
CA HIS A 622 -5.58 -1.82 26.88
C HIS A 622 -4.72 -1.27 25.75
N HIS A 623 -5.06 -1.60 24.52
CA HIS A 623 -4.51 -0.97 23.32
C HIS A 623 -5.52 -0.03 22.70
N ILE A 624 -5.15 1.23 22.53
CA ILE A 624 -5.81 2.16 21.62
C ILE A 624 -5.49 1.68 20.20
N VAL A 625 -6.54 1.36 19.44
CA VAL A 625 -6.42 0.84 18.07
C VAL A 625 -6.98 1.80 17.02
N LYS A 626 -7.78 2.78 17.45
CA LYS A 626 -8.29 3.88 16.64
C LYS A 626 -8.67 5.04 17.57
N PHE A 627 -8.56 6.28 17.09
CA PHE A 627 -9.22 7.42 17.71
C PHE A 627 -9.86 8.31 16.64
N GLU A 628 -10.93 9.00 17.00
CA GLU A 628 -11.67 9.92 16.14
C GLU A 628 -12.31 11.05 16.95
N SER A 629 -12.69 12.13 16.28
CA SER A 629 -13.43 13.23 16.89
C SER A 629 -14.92 12.91 17.01
N THR A 630 -15.56 13.50 18.01
CA THR A 630 -17.01 13.70 18.05
C THR A 630 -17.26 15.19 18.21
N ILE A 631 -17.90 15.80 17.22
CA ILE A 631 -18.17 17.24 17.20
C ILE A 631 -19.65 17.47 17.43
N THR A 632 -19.98 18.47 18.25
CA THR A 632 -21.37 18.91 18.46
C THR A 632 -21.94 19.43 17.15
N ASN A 633 -23.11 18.95 16.75
CA ASN A 633 -23.74 19.34 15.49
C ASN A 633 -24.01 20.85 15.46
N GLY A 634 -23.50 21.55 14.45
CA GLY A 634 -23.53 23.01 14.32
C GLY A 634 -22.24 23.71 14.78
N ASN A 635 -21.33 23.00 15.48
CA ASN A 635 -20.05 23.54 15.96
C ASN A 635 -18.87 23.11 15.08
N GLU A 636 -19.10 22.52 13.90
CA GLU A 636 -18.06 22.03 12.99
C GLU A 636 -17.11 23.15 12.53
N GLY A 637 -17.61 24.37 12.39
CA GLY A 637 -16.79 25.56 12.08
C GLY A 637 -16.13 26.20 13.31
N LEU A 638 -16.52 25.83 14.53
CA LEU A 638 -16.04 26.41 15.79
C LEU A 638 -14.86 25.61 16.39
N VAL A 639 -14.97 24.28 16.42
CA VAL A 639 -13.94 23.40 17.00
C VAL A 639 -12.78 23.25 16.02
N HIS A 640 -11.64 23.83 16.37
CA HIS A 640 -10.52 23.95 15.46
C HIS A 640 -9.50 22.81 15.60
N HIS A 641 -9.14 22.42 16.83
CA HIS A 641 -8.40 21.19 17.11
C HIS A 641 -8.65 20.66 18.52
N MET A 642 -8.30 19.40 18.76
CA MET A 642 -8.40 18.72 20.05
C MET A 642 -7.20 17.82 20.29
N GLU A 643 -6.70 17.79 21.52
CA GLU A 643 -5.63 16.90 21.95
C GLU A 643 -5.98 16.18 23.25
N LEU A 644 -5.54 14.93 23.39
CA LEU A 644 -5.69 14.14 24.60
C LEU A 644 -4.31 13.81 25.16
N PHE A 645 -4.00 14.39 26.31
CA PHE A 645 -2.74 14.19 27.03
C PHE A 645 -2.89 13.16 28.14
N TYR A 646 -1.89 12.30 28.28
CA TYR A 646 -1.72 11.40 29.40
C TYR A 646 -0.90 12.07 30.50
N CYS A 647 -1.36 11.97 31.75
CA CYS A 647 -0.69 12.52 32.92
C CYS A 647 0.38 11.54 33.40
N ASP A 648 1.64 11.78 33.02
CA ASP A 648 2.74 10.88 33.37
C ASP A 648 3.23 11.17 34.79
N ALA A 649 2.76 10.37 35.73
CA ALA A 649 3.01 10.51 37.15
C ALA A 649 2.99 9.14 37.84
N ASP A 650 3.45 9.09 39.09
CA ASP A 650 3.32 7.88 39.91
C ASP A 650 1.86 7.37 39.92
N PRO A 651 1.62 6.05 39.84
CA PRO A 651 0.26 5.49 39.75
C PRO A 651 -0.65 5.85 40.92
N ASN A 652 -0.08 6.16 42.09
CA ASN A 652 -0.81 6.55 43.29
C ASN A 652 -0.94 8.07 43.44
N LYS A 653 -0.29 8.86 42.58
CA LYS A 653 -0.38 10.31 42.61
C LYS A 653 -1.72 10.76 42.03
N GLU A 654 -2.52 11.41 42.87
CA GLU A 654 -3.79 11.99 42.47
C GLU A 654 -3.55 13.33 41.74
N ILE A 655 -4.12 13.48 40.55
CA ILE A 655 -4.08 14.71 39.76
C ILE A 655 -5.40 15.47 39.99
N PRO A 656 -5.37 16.77 40.36
CA PRO A 656 -6.59 17.55 40.54
C PRO A 656 -7.42 17.58 39.26
N LEU A 657 -8.72 17.33 39.38
CA LEU A 657 -9.66 17.59 38.29
C LEU A 657 -9.66 19.10 37.99
N TYR A 658 -9.65 19.44 36.72
CA TYR A 658 -9.64 20.83 36.23
C TYR A 658 -10.56 20.93 35.03
N ASN A 659 -11.25 22.05 34.89
CA ASN A 659 -12.12 22.34 33.78
C ASN A 659 -12.15 23.86 33.58
N GLY A 660 -11.39 24.37 32.62
CA GLY A 660 -11.18 25.80 32.45
C GLY A 660 -10.20 26.15 31.34
N ASN A 661 -9.89 27.44 31.20
CA ASN A 661 -8.93 27.91 30.20
C ASN A 661 -7.52 27.35 30.47
N CYS A 662 -6.90 26.74 29.47
CA CYS A 662 -5.60 26.08 29.59
C CYS A 662 -4.45 26.98 30.08
N PHE A 663 -4.57 28.30 29.89
CA PHE A 663 -3.56 29.29 30.25
C PHE A 663 -3.96 30.14 31.47
N SER A 664 -5.04 29.76 32.16
CA SER A 664 -5.50 30.51 33.31
C SER A 664 -4.49 30.44 34.46
N PRO A 665 -4.20 31.56 35.17
CA PRO A 665 -3.26 31.57 36.29
C PRO A 665 -3.71 30.72 37.49
N ASP A 666 -4.99 30.34 37.55
CA ASP A 666 -5.57 29.46 38.56
C ASP A 666 -5.47 27.96 38.21
N ARG A 667 -4.96 27.61 37.02
CA ARG A 667 -4.75 26.21 36.61
C ARG A 667 -3.77 25.53 37.58
N PRO A 668 -4.13 24.38 38.21
CA PRO A 668 -3.25 23.72 39.16
C PRO A 668 -1.95 23.22 38.51
N GLU A 669 -0.81 23.50 39.13
CA GLU A 669 0.53 23.20 38.61
C GLU A 669 0.73 21.70 38.28
N LEU A 670 0.11 20.81 39.06
CA LEU A 670 0.18 19.36 38.85
C LEU A 670 -0.43 18.89 37.52
N THR A 671 -1.36 19.67 36.94
CA THR A 671 -1.95 19.35 35.63
C THR A 671 -0.96 19.54 34.49
N LYS A 672 0.15 20.25 34.69
CA LYS A 672 1.22 20.40 33.70
C LYS A 672 2.01 19.10 33.46
N LEU A 673 1.83 18.08 34.32
CA LEU A 673 2.36 16.73 34.12
C LEU A 673 1.61 15.98 32.99
N CYS A 674 0.44 16.46 32.59
CA CYS A 674 -0.32 15.95 31.46
C CYS A 674 0.23 16.53 30.16
N SER A 675 1.31 15.92 29.67
CA SER A 675 2.03 16.38 28.48
C SER A 675 2.22 15.31 27.41
N LYS A 676 1.98 14.03 27.72
CA LYS A 676 2.16 12.94 26.74
C LYS A 676 0.95 12.81 25.82
N VAL A 677 1.03 13.30 24.59
CA VAL A 677 -0.04 13.21 23.59
C VAL A 677 -0.38 11.73 23.32
N ARG A 678 -1.67 11.36 23.40
CA ARG A 678 -2.19 10.03 23.07
C ARG A 678 -3.08 10.04 21.83
N ALA A 679 -3.77 11.15 21.61
CA ALA A 679 -4.58 11.41 20.43
C ALA A 679 -4.55 12.91 20.13
N ALA A 680 -4.54 13.27 18.86
CA ALA A 680 -4.65 14.64 18.39
C ALA A 680 -5.52 14.66 17.14
N TRP A 681 -6.37 15.66 17.03
CA TRP A 681 -7.31 15.83 15.94
C TRP A 681 -7.36 17.32 15.55
N ALA A 682 -7.45 17.61 14.27
CA ALA A 682 -7.66 18.96 13.75
C ALA A 682 -8.88 18.97 12.81
N MET A 683 -9.50 20.13 12.64
CA MET A 683 -10.65 20.31 11.75
C MET A 683 -10.40 19.70 10.37
N GLY A 684 -11.28 18.79 9.93
CA GLY A 684 -11.15 18.08 8.65
C GLY A 684 -10.29 16.81 8.68
N ALA A 685 -9.61 16.49 9.78
CA ALA A 685 -8.82 15.28 9.90
C ALA A 685 -9.72 14.03 10.01
N PRO A 686 -9.46 12.97 9.22
CA PRO A 686 -10.20 11.72 9.34
C PRO A 686 -9.80 10.94 10.63
N PRO A 687 -10.56 9.89 10.99
CA PRO A 687 -10.16 8.98 12.05
C PRO A 687 -8.76 8.40 11.85
N PHE A 688 -7.96 8.35 12.92
CA PHE A 688 -6.65 7.70 12.91
C PHE A 688 -6.77 6.29 13.46
N ALA A 689 -6.32 5.29 12.70
CA ALA A 689 -6.28 3.90 13.15
C ALA A 689 -4.86 3.33 13.15
N TYR A 690 -4.54 2.58 14.19
CA TYR A 690 -3.27 1.89 14.34
C TYR A 690 -3.22 0.64 13.43
N PRO A 691 -2.06 0.29 12.86
CA PRO A 691 -1.86 -0.96 12.11
C PRO A 691 -2.23 -2.20 12.92
N GLU A 692 -2.75 -3.25 12.30
CA GLU A 692 -3.20 -4.46 13.01
C GLU A 692 -2.13 -5.11 13.89
N GLU A 693 -0.86 -4.91 13.58
CA GLU A 693 0.28 -5.41 14.34
C GLU A 693 0.46 -4.70 15.68
N ALA A 694 -0.01 -3.46 15.82
CA ALA A 694 0.33 -2.60 16.94
C ALA A 694 -0.86 -1.81 17.50
N GLY A 695 -0.78 -1.47 18.79
CA GLY A 695 -1.72 -0.57 19.46
C GLY A 695 -1.00 0.24 20.53
N LEU A 696 -1.45 1.47 20.79
CA LEU A 696 -0.84 2.33 21.81
C LEU A 696 -1.35 1.90 23.19
N PRO A 697 -0.47 1.49 24.12
CA PRO A 697 -0.91 1.07 25.45
C PRO A 697 -1.52 2.23 26.25
N ILE A 698 -2.61 1.95 26.95
CA ILE A 698 -3.26 2.86 27.91
C ILE A 698 -3.77 2.08 29.12
N GLY A 699 -3.68 2.69 30.31
CA GLY A 699 -4.20 2.13 31.54
C GLY A 699 -3.33 1.01 32.15
N GLY A 700 -3.92 0.30 33.10
CA GLY A 700 -3.22 -0.69 33.95
C GLY A 700 -2.79 -0.15 35.31
N ARG A 701 -2.52 -1.07 36.24
CA ARG A 701 -2.24 -0.77 37.66
C ARG A 701 -0.95 0.02 37.90
N GLU A 702 -0.01 -0.07 36.96
CA GLU A 702 1.28 0.62 36.98
C GLU A 702 1.22 1.97 36.26
N SER A 703 0.03 2.41 35.84
CA SER A 703 -0.17 3.66 35.12
C SER A 703 -1.00 4.62 35.97
N ASN A 704 -0.71 5.92 35.89
CA ASN A 704 -1.59 6.96 36.42
C ASN A 704 -2.98 6.93 35.75
N LYS A 705 -3.99 7.40 36.49
CA LYS A 705 -5.42 7.23 36.18
C LYS A 705 -6.02 8.44 35.46
N TYR A 706 -5.24 9.46 35.14
CA TYR A 706 -5.74 10.73 34.63
C TYR A 706 -5.28 11.01 33.19
N VAL A 707 -6.18 11.63 32.43
CA VAL A 707 -5.91 12.21 31.12
C VAL A 707 -6.49 13.62 31.06
N MET A 708 -5.97 14.47 30.19
CA MET A 708 -6.44 15.82 29.97
C MET A 708 -6.87 15.99 28.51
N LEU A 709 -8.13 16.36 28.29
CA LEU A 709 -8.62 16.80 26.99
C LEU A 709 -8.37 18.31 26.87
N GLU A 710 -7.73 18.72 25.79
CA GLU A 710 -7.57 20.12 25.39
C GLU A 710 -8.36 20.35 24.10
N VAL A 711 -9.21 21.37 24.07
CA VAL A 711 -10.01 21.77 22.90
C VAL A 711 -9.72 23.22 22.56
N HIS A 712 -9.32 23.48 21.32
CA HIS A 712 -9.12 24.82 20.78
C HIS A 712 -10.33 25.23 19.95
N TYR A 713 -10.98 26.31 20.37
CA TYR A 713 -12.10 26.94 19.70
C TYR A 713 -11.63 28.20 18.96
N ASN A 714 -12.02 28.31 17.68
CA ASN A 714 -11.84 29.50 16.85
C ASN A 714 -13.22 30.12 16.62
N ASN A 715 -13.50 31.26 17.26
CA ASN A 715 -14.80 31.91 17.30
C ASN A 715 -14.73 33.33 16.69
N PRO A 716 -14.52 33.45 15.37
CA PRO A 716 -14.34 34.75 14.71
C PRO A 716 -15.58 35.65 14.80
N GLU A 717 -16.75 35.06 15.08
CA GLU A 717 -18.01 35.79 15.25
C GLU A 717 -18.18 36.37 16.67
N LEU A 718 -17.28 36.02 17.61
CA LEU A 718 -17.28 36.48 19.01
C LEU A 718 -18.60 36.23 19.76
N LYS A 719 -19.32 35.18 19.37
CA LYS A 719 -20.58 34.75 20.00
C LYS A 719 -20.33 34.16 21.39
N ASP A 720 -21.25 34.39 22.33
CA ASP A 720 -21.20 33.88 23.71
C ASP A 720 -22.29 32.84 24.03
N ASP A 721 -23.03 32.40 23.03
CA ASP A 721 -24.15 31.44 23.12
C ASP A 721 -23.82 30.03 22.58
N TRP A 722 -22.56 29.80 22.22
CA TRP A 722 -22.08 28.48 21.79
C TRP A 722 -22.09 27.48 22.94
N ILE A 723 -22.84 26.38 22.76
CA ILE A 723 -22.82 25.24 23.67
C ILE A 723 -22.09 24.09 22.99
N ASP A 724 -21.05 23.57 23.64
CA ASP A 724 -20.21 22.51 23.08
C ASP A 724 -20.03 21.30 24.01
N SER A 725 -20.19 20.12 23.45
CA SER A 725 -19.86 18.82 24.07
C SER A 725 -18.92 18.00 23.19
N SER A 726 -18.03 18.67 22.44
CA SER A 726 -17.10 18.00 21.53
C SER A 726 -15.96 17.32 22.29
N GLY A 727 -15.31 16.36 21.64
CA GLY A 727 -14.20 15.61 22.23
C GLY A 727 -13.68 14.48 21.35
N ILE A 728 -12.99 13.53 21.98
CA ILE A 728 -12.30 12.42 21.32
C ILE A 728 -12.90 11.08 21.75
N ILE A 729 -13.11 10.19 20.78
CA ILE A 729 -13.48 8.78 20.97
C ILE A 729 -12.23 7.93 20.80
N LEU A 730 -11.84 7.18 21.84
CA LEU A 730 -10.81 6.16 21.78
C LEU A 730 -11.45 4.78 21.60
N HIS A 731 -10.94 4.01 20.65
CA HIS A 731 -11.33 2.62 20.43
C HIS A 731 -10.29 1.72 21.07
N LEU A 732 -10.70 0.99 22.11
CA LEU A 732 -9.86 0.17 22.96
C LEU A 732 -10.07 -1.33 22.69
N THR A 733 -8.99 -2.09 22.72
CA THR A 733 -9.05 -3.55 22.80
C THR A 733 -8.30 -4.07 24.01
N SER A 734 -8.91 -5.04 24.69
CA SER A 734 -8.31 -5.73 25.84
C SER A 734 -7.42 -6.92 25.41
N ASN A 735 -7.48 -7.28 24.13
CA ASN A 735 -6.60 -8.25 23.49
C ASN A 735 -5.42 -7.49 22.87
N LYS A 736 -4.30 -7.41 23.59
CA LYS A 736 -3.10 -6.72 23.10
C LYS A 736 -2.70 -7.26 21.73
N ARG A 737 -2.46 -6.34 20.79
CA ARG A 737 -1.85 -6.64 19.50
C ARG A 737 -0.40 -7.07 19.70
N ARG A 738 0.22 -7.57 18.62
CA ARG A 738 1.56 -8.17 18.66
C ARG A 738 2.62 -7.23 19.23
N TYR A 739 2.53 -5.95 18.93
CA TYR A 739 3.48 -4.93 19.37
C TYR A 739 2.77 -3.80 20.12
N ASP A 740 3.45 -3.27 21.14
CA ASP A 740 3.09 -1.96 21.68
C ASP A 740 3.59 -0.90 20.70
N ALA A 741 2.72 0.06 20.35
CA ALA A 741 3.13 1.25 19.61
C ALA A 741 3.71 2.28 20.60
N ALA A 742 4.59 3.14 20.11
CA ALA A 742 5.13 4.27 20.85
C ALA A 742 5.22 5.51 19.96
N ILE A 743 5.47 6.65 20.59
CA ILE A 743 5.65 7.94 19.94
C ILE A 743 7.07 8.42 20.23
N MET A 744 7.77 8.92 19.21
CA MET A 744 9.11 9.51 19.34
C MET A 744 9.10 10.91 18.78
N GLU A 745 9.66 11.85 19.53
CA GLU A 745 9.81 13.24 19.11
C GLU A 745 11.14 13.44 18.38
N LEU A 746 11.04 13.93 17.14
CA LEU A 746 12.18 14.39 16.34
C LEU A 746 12.15 15.91 16.18
N GLY A 747 13.32 16.50 15.91
CA GLY A 747 13.43 17.91 15.56
C GLY A 747 14.27 18.71 16.56
N LEU A 748 13.84 19.93 16.88
CA LEU A 748 14.58 20.85 17.72
C LEU A 748 14.22 20.69 19.19
N GLU A 749 15.23 20.84 20.05
CA GLU A 749 15.02 20.94 21.49
C GLU A 749 14.24 22.22 21.84
N TYR A 750 13.36 22.13 22.83
CA TYR A 750 12.59 23.25 23.39
C TYR A 750 13.47 24.18 24.25
N THR A 751 14.42 24.87 23.61
CA THR A 751 15.35 25.79 24.28
C THR A 751 15.45 27.11 23.54
N ASP A 752 15.90 28.13 24.26
CA ASP A 752 16.17 29.46 23.71
C ASP A 752 17.48 29.54 22.90
N LYS A 753 18.12 28.39 22.62
CA LYS A 753 19.35 28.31 21.82
C LYS A 753 19.10 28.55 20.34
N MET A 754 17.91 28.23 19.86
CA MET A 754 17.50 28.38 18.45
C MET A 754 16.62 29.63 18.32
N ALA A 755 16.80 30.41 17.26
CA ALA A 755 16.04 31.62 17.00
C ALA A 755 15.86 31.86 15.50
N ILE A 756 14.82 32.59 15.16
CA ILE A 756 14.47 33.04 13.81
C ILE A 756 14.57 34.57 13.84
N PRO A 757 15.43 35.19 13.01
CA PRO A 757 15.51 36.64 12.89
C PRO A 757 14.14 37.26 12.55
N GLY A 758 13.92 38.52 12.92
CA GLY A 758 12.72 39.24 12.46
C GLY A 758 12.79 39.58 10.97
N GLY A 759 11.65 39.70 10.30
CA GLY A 759 11.54 40.16 8.91
C GLY A 759 11.94 39.12 7.85
N GLN A 760 11.90 37.82 8.17
CA GLN A 760 12.28 36.77 7.22
C GLN A 760 11.06 36.19 6.51
N GLU A 761 11.08 36.15 5.18
CA GLU A 761 10.04 35.46 4.39
C GLU A 761 10.11 33.95 4.54
N ALA A 762 11.33 33.40 4.59
CA ALA A 762 11.59 31.99 4.80
C ALA A 762 12.91 31.81 5.55
N PHE A 763 12.85 31.27 6.78
CA PHE A 763 14.03 30.92 7.56
C PHE A 763 13.98 29.45 7.99
N PRO A 764 14.95 28.61 7.60
CA PRO A 764 14.98 27.21 7.98
C PRO A 764 15.58 27.02 9.38
N LEU A 765 14.97 26.17 10.19
CA LEU A 765 15.66 25.54 11.32
C LEU A 765 15.60 24.01 11.18
N THR A 766 16.73 23.37 11.47
CA THR A 766 16.88 21.92 11.30
C THR A 766 17.31 21.26 12.61
N GLY A 767 16.56 20.25 13.02
CA GLY A 767 16.88 19.37 14.13
C GLY A 767 17.24 17.97 13.67
N TYR A 768 18.08 17.29 14.46
CA TYR A 768 18.75 16.07 14.07
C TYR A 768 18.54 14.94 15.07
N CYS A 769 18.36 13.72 14.55
CA CYS A 769 18.50 12.48 15.28
C CYS A 769 19.66 11.69 14.67
N ILE A 770 20.81 11.77 15.34
CA ILE A 770 22.09 11.29 14.82
C ILE A 770 22.24 9.76 14.93
N PRO A 771 23.11 9.13 14.10
CA PRO A 771 23.39 7.69 14.13
C PRO A 771 23.74 7.12 15.51
N GLN A 772 24.40 7.91 16.37
CA GLN A 772 24.77 7.51 17.73
C GLN A 772 23.52 7.33 18.60
N CYS A 773 22.54 8.22 18.50
CA CYS A 773 21.31 8.14 19.29
C CYS A 773 20.39 7.02 18.79
N THR A 774 20.20 6.90 17.46
CA THR A 774 19.47 5.76 16.89
C THR A 774 20.18 4.44 17.18
N GLY A 775 21.51 4.43 17.21
CA GLY A 775 22.34 3.28 17.54
C GLY A 775 22.13 2.74 18.96
N VAL A 776 21.95 3.61 19.95
CA VAL A 776 21.73 3.21 21.35
C VAL A 776 20.24 3.07 21.71
N GLY A 777 19.37 3.80 21.01
CA GLY A 777 17.94 3.89 21.34
C GLY A 777 17.05 2.89 20.60
N LEU A 778 17.48 2.36 19.45
CA LEU A 778 16.69 1.44 18.63
C LEU A 778 17.15 -0.03 18.77
N PRO A 779 16.23 -1.01 18.62
CA PRO A 779 16.57 -2.42 18.62
C PRO A 779 17.27 -2.82 17.32
N GLU A 780 18.03 -3.91 17.33
CA GLU A 780 18.80 -4.41 16.17
C GLU A 780 17.96 -4.59 14.90
N HIS A 781 16.71 -5.05 15.04
CA HIS A 781 15.78 -5.24 13.93
C HIS A 781 15.09 -3.94 13.46
N GLY A 782 15.32 -2.83 14.16
CA GLY A 782 14.75 -1.49 13.92
C GLY A 782 13.30 -1.34 14.32
N ILE A 783 12.76 -0.17 13.99
CA ILE A 783 11.36 0.20 14.17
C ILE A 783 10.68 0.45 12.83
N ILE A 784 9.35 0.32 12.82
CA ILE A 784 8.47 0.63 11.69
C ILE A 784 7.65 1.86 12.07
N VAL A 785 7.95 2.99 11.44
CA VAL A 785 7.21 4.23 11.56
C VAL A 785 6.03 4.15 10.59
N PHE A 786 4.81 4.27 11.10
CA PHE A 786 3.58 4.17 10.31
C PHE A 786 2.76 5.45 10.30
N GLY A 787 3.03 6.37 11.24
CA GLY A 787 2.40 7.68 11.28
C GLY A 787 3.36 8.78 11.72
N SER A 788 3.02 10.03 11.40
CA SER A 788 3.82 11.21 11.67
C SER A 788 2.92 12.43 11.86
N GLN A 789 3.17 13.23 12.89
CA GLN A 789 2.50 14.52 13.13
C GLN A 789 3.54 15.63 13.11
N LEU A 790 3.36 16.60 12.21
CA LEU A 790 4.24 17.76 12.07
C LEU A 790 3.72 18.89 12.95
N HIS A 791 4.61 19.54 13.71
CA HIS A 791 4.22 20.55 14.68
C HIS A 791 5.21 21.73 14.70
N THR A 792 4.65 22.93 14.67
CA THR A 792 5.31 24.23 14.87
C THR A 792 4.32 25.18 15.56
N HIS A 793 4.77 26.35 16.01
CA HIS A 793 3.87 27.44 16.42
C HIS A 793 3.61 28.37 15.23
N LEU A 794 3.05 29.56 15.51
CA LEU A 794 2.35 30.42 14.55
C LEU A 794 3.11 30.78 13.26
N THR A 795 4.45 30.76 13.26
CA THR A 795 5.25 31.19 12.12
C THR A 795 5.65 30.07 11.17
N GLY A 796 5.38 28.80 11.50
CA GLY A 796 5.75 27.66 10.66
C GLY A 796 4.91 27.54 9.38
N VAL A 797 5.57 27.38 8.23
CA VAL A 797 4.93 27.33 6.90
C VAL A 797 5.26 26.06 6.09
N ALA A 798 6.33 25.36 6.43
CA ALA A 798 6.67 24.08 5.79
C ALA A 798 7.46 23.19 6.74
N VAL A 799 7.25 21.88 6.69
CA VAL A 799 7.98 20.91 7.52
C VAL A 799 8.25 19.63 6.75
N TRP A 800 9.44 19.06 6.89
CA TRP A 800 9.75 17.73 6.35
C TRP A 800 10.82 17.00 7.17
N THR A 801 10.85 15.68 7.03
CA THR A 801 11.86 14.81 7.66
C THR A 801 12.56 13.95 6.60
N ARG A 802 13.86 14.18 6.45
CA ARG A 802 14.76 13.37 5.62
C ARG A 802 15.26 12.19 6.44
N HIS A 803 15.48 11.07 5.75
CA HIS A 803 15.99 9.83 6.34
C HIS A 803 17.22 9.40 5.55
N ALA A 804 18.33 9.11 6.22
CA ALA A 804 19.53 8.63 5.58
C ALA A 804 20.12 7.43 6.31
N ARG A 805 20.74 6.52 5.54
CA ARG A 805 21.43 5.35 6.03
C ARG A 805 22.83 5.31 5.45
N ARG A 806 23.86 5.30 6.32
CA ARG A 806 25.27 5.28 5.90
C ARG A 806 25.64 6.40 4.90
N GLY A 807 25.01 7.56 5.03
CA GLY A 807 25.23 8.72 4.16
C GLY A 807 24.45 8.72 2.83
N LEU A 808 23.67 7.68 2.54
CA LEU A 808 22.72 7.63 1.42
C LEU A 808 21.35 8.11 1.90
N GLU A 809 20.77 9.10 1.21
CA GLU A 809 19.39 9.51 1.47
C GLU A 809 18.40 8.44 1.01
N LEU A 810 17.42 8.16 1.85
CA LEU A 810 16.28 7.29 1.63
C LEU A 810 15.04 8.16 1.42
N PRO A 811 13.94 7.62 0.85
CA PRO A 811 12.79 8.46 0.53
C PRO A 811 12.24 9.12 1.79
N LEU A 812 11.77 10.36 1.64
CA LEU A 812 11.34 11.22 2.74
C LEU A 812 10.36 10.48 3.66
N LEU A 813 10.51 10.71 4.96
CA LEU A 813 9.64 10.09 5.96
C LEU A 813 8.27 10.76 5.94
N ASN A 814 8.25 12.09 6.02
CA ASN A 814 7.06 12.93 5.87
C ASN A 814 7.49 14.28 5.30
N ARG A 815 6.62 14.93 4.52
CA ARG A 815 6.84 16.26 3.95
C ARG A 815 5.51 16.98 3.80
N ASP A 816 5.51 18.27 4.14
CA ASP A 816 4.39 19.17 3.93
C ASP A 816 4.90 20.59 3.61
N PRO A 817 4.94 20.97 2.32
CA PRO A 817 5.39 22.29 1.91
C PRO A 817 4.32 23.38 2.10
N HIS A 818 3.06 22.97 2.19
CA HIS A 818 1.90 23.82 2.42
C HIS A 818 1.41 23.70 3.87
N TYR A 819 2.30 23.31 4.77
CA TYR A 819 1.99 23.10 6.18
C TYR A 819 1.31 24.34 6.76
N SER A 820 0.27 24.10 7.57
CA SER A 820 -0.37 25.14 8.37
C SER A 820 -0.43 24.72 9.82
N THR A 821 -0.07 25.66 10.69
CA THR A 821 -0.17 25.56 12.14
C THR A 821 -1.61 25.34 12.62
N HIS A 822 -2.57 25.63 11.76
CA HIS A 822 -4.00 25.48 12.02
C HIS A 822 -4.54 24.10 11.62
N PHE A 823 -3.77 23.31 10.86
CA PHE A 823 -4.17 21.98 10.39
C PHE A 823 -3.08 20.95 10.71
N GLN A 824 -3.05 20.52 11.97
CA GLN A 824 -2.03 19.62 12.51
C GLN A 824 -2.60 18.23 12.78
N GLU A 825 -2.76 17.44 11.73
CA GLU A 825 -3.24 16.05 11.84
C GLU A 825 -2.11 15.05 12.08
N ILE A 826 -2.43 13.94 12.75
CA ILE A 826 -1.57 12.77 12.77
C ILE A 826 -1.76 12.01 11.45
N ARG A 827 -0.76 12.08 10.57
CA ARG A 827 -0.81 11.45 9.26
C ARG A 827 -0.39 10.01 9.32
N ILE A 828 -1.20 9.13 8.76
CA ILE A 828 -0.71 7.81 8.36
C ILE A 828 0.12 7.98 7.10
N LEU A 829 1.30 7.37 7.12
CA LEU A 829 2.23 7.41 6.00
C LEU A 829 1.75 6.45 4.90
N HIS A 830 1.81 6.87 3.64
CA HIS A 830 1.48 6.03 2.48
C HIS A 830 2.27 4.71 2.45
N ARG A 831 3.50 4.77 2.98
CA ARG A 831 4.38 3.62 3.18
C ARG A 831 4.91 3.61 4.61
N PRO A 832 4.84 2.50 5.34
CA PRO A 832 5.57 2.37 6.59
C PRO A 832 7.07 2.48 6.35
N VAL A 833 7.78 3.27 7.17
CA VAL A 833 9.21 3.54 7.03
C VAL A 833 9.99 2.76 8.07
N LYS A 834 10.96 1.96 7.62
CA LYS A 834 11.83 1.17 8.51
C LYS A 834 13.09 1.95 8.89
N VAL A 835 13.18 2.34 10.17
CA VAL A 835 14.36 3.00 10.75
C VAL A 835 15.19 1.96 11.50
N LEU A 836 16.47 1.86 11.17
CA LEU A 836 17.43 0.94 11.79
C LEU A 836 18.37 1.69 12.75
N PRO A 837 18.98 0.99 13.71
CA PRO A 837 20.08 1.56 14.49
C PRO A 837 21.21 2.07 13.58
N GLY A 838 21.71 3.27 13.85
CA GLY A 838 22.73 3.93 13.03
C GLY A 838 22.19 4.73 11.84
N ASP A 839 20.87 4.80 11.65
CA ASP A 839 20.26 5.72 10.71
C ASP A 839 20.30 7.17 11.21
N PHE A 840 20.25 8.11 10.27
CA PHE A 840 20.22 9.55 10.50
C PHE A 840 18.85 10.10 10.08
N LEU A 841 18.20 10.87 10.95
CA LEU A 841 16.95 11.57 10.64
C LEU A 841 17.16 13.08 10.83
N GLU A 842 16.64 13.86 9.89
CA GLU A 842 16.82 15.31 9.83
C GLU A 842 15.45 15.95 9.59
N THR A 843 14.93 16.67 10.58
CA THR A 843 13.65 17.38 10.49
C THR A 843 13.91 18.86 10.31
N THR A 844 13.40 19.44 9.23
CA THR A 844 13.53 20.87 8.92
C THR A 844 12.15 21.52 8.95
N CYS A 845 12.07 22.68 9.60
CA CYS A 845 10.90 23.55 9.61
C CYS A 845 11.27 24.89 8.99
N ILE A 846 10.39 25.44 8.15
CA ILE A 846 10.53 26.76 7.54
C ILE A 846 9.57 27.73 8.23
N TYR A 847 10.06 28.92 8.54
CA TYR A 847 9.31 29.95 9.25
C TYR A 847 9.20 31.25 8.46
N ASN A 848 8.04 31.92 8.57
CA ASN A 848 7.80 33.25 8.06
C ASN A 848 7.59 34.23 9.24
N THR A 849 8.41 35.28 9.29
CA THR A 849 8.43 36.30 10.35
C THR A 849 8.44 37.72 9.78
N VAL A 850 7.91 37.92 8.57
CA VAL A 850 7.86 39.23 7.89
C VAL A 850 7.18 40.30 8.75
N ASP A 851 6.16 39.90 9.50
CA ASP A 851 5.38 40.74 10.41
C ASP A 851 6.07 41.03 11.75
N LYS A 852 7.20 40.36 12.04
CA LYS A 852 7.92 40.49 13.31
C LYS A 852 9.21 41.30 13.17
N SER A 853 9.38 42.30 14.02
CA SER A 853 10.61 43.12 14.07
C SER A 853 11.73 42.54 14.94
N ASN A 854 11.38 41.73 15.95
CA ASN A 854 12.33 41.06 16.84
C ASN A 854 12.49 39.59 16.45
N ALA A 855 13.57 38.95 16.93
CA ALA A 855 13.74 37.53 16.78
C ALA A 855 12.64 36.72 17.51
N THR A 856 12.16 35.67 16.85
CA THR A 856 11.31 34.64 17.47
C THR A 856 12.19 33.51 17.96
N ILE A 857 12.02 33.07 19.20
CA ILE A 857 12.99 32.21 19.89
C ILE A 857 12.35 30.86 20.19
N GLY A 858 13.12 29.78 20.18
CA GLY A 858 12.64 28.45 20.52
C GLY A 858 12.14 28.37 21.96
N GLY A 859 11.01 27.70 22.19
CA GLY A 859 10.41 27.64 23.52
C GLY A 859 9.03 26.98 23.55
N HIS A 860 8.44 26.95 24.75
CA HIS A 860 7.16 26.29 24.99
C HIS A 860 5.95 27.20 24.77
N ALA A 861 6.13 28.52 24.77
CA ALA A 861 5.02 29.45 24.62
C ALA A 861 4.61 29.57 23.15
N ILE A 862 3.33 29.84 22.88
CA ILE A 862 2.83 30.10 21.51
C ILE A 862 3.51 31.29 20.83
N THR A 863 4.07 32.22 21.61
CA THR A 863 4.86 33.37 21.12
C THR A 863 6.31 33.01 20.80
N ASP A 864 6.79 31.89 21.32
CA ASP A 864 8.05 31.23 20.96
C ASP A 864 7.80 30.28 19.77
N GLU A 865 8.80 29.52 19.35
CA GLU A 865 8.68 28.56 18.25
C GLU A 865 9.10 27.13 18.60
N MET A 866 8.58 26.19 17.80
CA MET A 866 8.91 24.77 17.86
C MET A 866 9.14 24.20 16.46
N CYS A 867 9.99 23.17 16.37
CA CYS A 867 10.13 22.33 15.18
C CYS A 867 10.10 20.87 15.61
N VAL A 868 8.95 20.21 15.45
CA VAL A 868 8.76 18.84 15.93
C VAL A 868 8.10 17.97 14.88
N ASN A 869 8.57 16.73 14.81
CA ASN A 869 7.85 15.64 14.15
C ASN A 869 7.65 14.48 15.14
N TYR A 870 6.40 14.21 15.51
CA TYR A 870 6.03 13.06 16.34
C TYR A 870 5.86 11.82 15.47
N LEU A 871 6.77 10.86 15.60
CA LEU A 871 6.72 9.60 14.89
C LEU A 871 5.92 8.57 15.66
N HIS A 872 4.89 8.01 15.04
CA HIS A 872 4.17 6.84 15.56
C HIS A 872 4.82 5.57 14.99
N TYR A 873 5.31 4.71 15.87
CA TYR A 873 6.10 3.54 15.46
C TYR A 873 5.85 2.29 16.32
N TYR A 874 6.30 1.14 15.81
CA TYR A 874 6.40 -0.11 16.56
C TYR A 874 7.65 -0.92 16.15
N PRO A 875 8.17 -1.83 16.99
CA PRO A 875 7.80 -2.02 18.40
C PRO A 875 8.24 -0.82 19.25
N ALA A 876 7.53 -0.58 20.35
CA ALA A 876 7.88 0.43 21.34
C ALA A 876 9.32 0.25 21.85
N THR A 877 10.04 1.35 22.00
CA THR A 877 11.40 1.38 22.57
C THR A 877 11.46 2.35 23.76
N GLN A 878 12.60 2.39 24.45
CA GLN A 878 12.81 3.41 25.48
C GLN A 878 13.06 4.79 24.89
N LEU A 879 13.45 4.93 23.62
CA LEU A 879 13.75 6.22 22.99
C LEU A 879 12.45 6.99 22.72
N GLU A 880 12.29 8.10 23.42
CA GLU A 880 11.13 8.99 23.30
C GLU A 880 11.51 10.35 22.71
N VAL A 881 12.67 10.90 23.08
CA VAL A 881 13.15 12.17 22.54
C VAL A 881 14.46 11.94 21.78
N CYS A 882 14.45 12.27 20.49
CA CYS A 882 15.63 12.32 19.65
C CYS A 882 15.71 13.69 18.96
N LYS A 883 16.13 14.69 19.72
CA LYS A 883 16.16 16.11 19.30
C LYS A 883 17.56 16.69 19.38
N SER A 884 17.77 17.82 18.72
CA SER A 884 19.04 18.56 18.83
C SER A 884 18.84 20.07 18.90
N ALA A 885 19.88 20.78 19.32
CA ALA A 885 20.01 22.24 19.18
C ALA A 885 21.48 22.59 18.89
N ILE A 886 21.76 23.86 18.63
CA ILE A 886 23.14 24.36 18.55
C ILE A 886 23.90 24.08 19.88
N SER A 887 25.19 23.74 19.79
CA SER A 887 26.02 23.56 20.99
C SER A 887 26.20 24.87 21.75
N ASN A 888 26.35 24.78 23.07
CA ASN A 888 26.53 25.93 23.96
C ASN A 888 27.76 26.75 23.56
N LEU A 889 28.88 26.07 23.30
CA LEU A 889 30.14 26.73 22.94
C LEU A 889 30.04 27.49 21.60
N ALA A 890 29.39 26.90 20.59
CA ALA A 890 29.20 27.57 19.31
C ALA A 890 28.32 28.82 19.45
N LEU A 891 27.22 28.71 20.21
CA LEU A 891 26.32 29.82 20.46
C LEU A 891 26.98 30.96 21.25
N GLU A 892 27.75 30.63 22.29
CA GLU A 892 28.53 31.63 23.03
C GLU A 892 29.53 32.37 22.13
N ASN A 893 30.18 31.65 21.21
CA ASN A 893 31.12 32.24 20.27
C ASN A 893 30.41 33.16 19.27
N TYR A 894 29.21 32.81 18.82
CA TYR A 894 28.37 33.68 18.00
C TYR A 894 28.01 34.97 18.72
N PHE A 895 27.57 34.89 19.98
CA PHE A 895 27.27 36.10 20.76
C PHE A 895 28.52 36.97 21.01
N LYS A 896 29.69 36.36 21.23
CA LYS A 896 30.98 37.10 21.28
C LYS A 896 31.30 37.78 19.95
N PHE A 897 30.95 37.16 18.83
CA PHE A 897 31.12 37.73 17.50
C PHE A 897 30.19 38.92 17.29
N GLU A 898 28.89 38.78 17.56
CA GLU A 898 27.91 39.88 17.46
C GLU A 898 28.26 41.06 18.37
N HIS A 899 28.74 40.78 19.60
CA HIS A 899 29.24 41.82 20.50
C HIS A 899 30.38 42.64 19.87
N ARG A 900 31.31 41.99 19.15
CA ARG A 900 32.44 42.67 18.51
C ARG A 900 32.08 43.33 17.18
N TRP A 901 31.05 42.83 16.49
CA TRP A 901 30.68 43.29 15.14
C TRP A 901 30.27 44.77 15.15
N ASP A 902 29.45 45.21 16.12
CA ASP A 902 28.96 46.60 16.22
C ASP A 902 28.89 47.11 17.67
N ASN A 903 29.69 46.56 18.60
CA ASN A 903 29.61 46.86 20.04
C ASN A 903 28.19 46.63 20.61
N MET A 904 27.55 45.54 20.18
CA MET A 904 26.19 45.18 20.58
C MET A 904 26.09 44.98 22.09
N SER A 905 24.93 45.32 22.68
CA SER A 905 24.65 45.16 24.12
C SER A 905 24.37 43.70 24.50
N ILE A 906 25.30 42.81 24.15
CA ILE A 906 25.30 41.39 24.49
C ILE A 906 25.92 41.22 25.88
N SER A 907 25.27 40.41 26.72
CA SER A 907 25.78 40.07 28.04
C SER A 907 26.08 38.57 28.12
N TYR A 908 27.31 38.24 28.48
CA TYR A 908 27.74 36.84 28.62
C TYR A 908 27.12 36.12 29.83
N SER A 909 26.53 36.86 30.77
CA SER A 909 25.78 36.29 31.90
C SER A 909 24.27 36.24 31.66
N ALA A 910 23.79 36.85 30.56
CA ALA A 910 22.37 36.84 30.21
C ALA A 910 21.99 35.54 29.48
N PRO A 911 20.75 35.07 29.61
CA PRO A 911 20.27 33.91 28.88
C PRO A 911 20.31 34.17 27.36
N PRO A 912 20.48 33.14 26.52
CA PRO A 912 20.46 33.26 25.06
C PRO A 912 19.28 34.10 24.53
N ARG A 913 18.09 33.93 25.12
CA ARG A 913 16.91 34.74 24.78
C ARG A 913 17.17 36.24 24.83
N ALA A 914 17.79 36.72 25.90
CA ALA A 914 18.05 38.15 26.07
C ALA A 914 19.07 38.65 25.05
N ASN A 915 20.07 37.84 24.72
CA ASN A 915 21.08 38.18 23.73
C ASN A 915 20.50 38.23 22.30
N TYR A 916 19.65 37.29 21.91
CA TYR A 916 18.95 37.36 20.62
C TYR A 916 18.04 38.60 20.50
N LEU A 917 17.33 38.97 21.57
CA LEU A 917 16.48 40.16 21.59
C LEU A 917 17.27 41.48 21.59
N ALA A 918 18.54 41.46 22.02
CA ALA A 918 19.43 42.62 21.97
C ALA A 918 20.02 42.88 20.57
N ILE A 919 20.05 41.87 19.68
CA ILE A 919 20.54 42.04 18.30
C ILE A 919 19.52 42.85 17.50
N LYS A 920 19.83 44.14 17.25
CA LYS A 920 19.01 45.04 16.44
C LYS A 920 19.89 46.02 15.63
N PRO A 921 19.60 46.26 14.34
CA PRO A 921 18.58 45.58 13.53
C PRO A 921 19.03 44.18 13.10
N TRP A 922 18.05 43.31 12.80
CA TRP A 922 18.29 42.09 12.03
C TRP A 922 18.43 42.46 10.56
N THR A 923 19.67 42.51 10.07
CA THR A 923 19.97 42.74 8.65
C THR A 923 20.07 41.40 7.91
N PRO A 924 19.92 41.37 6.57
CA PRO A 924 20.12 40.14 5.80
C PRO A 924 21.46 39.46 6.10
N LEU A 925 22.54 40.24 6.25
CA LEU A 925 23.86 39.71 6.58
C LEU A 925 23.92 39.03 7.96
N ARG A 926 23.20 39.54 8.96
CA ARG A 926 23.10 38.90 10.29
C ARG A 926 22.26 37.64 10.24
N ALA A 927 21.17 37.64 9.45
CA ALA A 927 20.36 36.46 9.23
C ALA A 927 21.21 35.35 8.58
N ASP A 928 21.99 35.68 7.55
CA ASP A 928 22.91 34.74 6.88
C ASP A 928 24.00 34.22 7.83
N ALA A 929 24.56 35.08 8.70
CA ALA A 929 25.53 34.68 9.70
C ALA A 929 24.94 33.70 10.72
N LEU A 930 23.69 33.92 11.13
CA LEU A 930 22.96 33.00 12.01
C LEU A 930 22.65 31.68 11.31
N THR A 931 22.27 31.71 10.03
CA THR A 931 22.10 30.49 9.23
C THR A 931 23.40 29.70 9.17
N ALA A 932 24.53 30.36 8.87
CA ALA A 932 25.85 29.71 8.84
C ALA A 932 26.21 29.07 10.19
N LEU A 933 25.91 29.75 11.31
CA LEU A 933 26.07 29.18 12.64
C LEU A 933 25.32 27.84 12.76
N TYR A 934 24.04 27.82 12.42
CA TYR A 934 23.19 26.62 12.57
C TYR A 934 23.55 25.49 11.61
N THR A 935 24.07 25.79 10.41
CA THR A 935 24.40 24.78 9.41
C THR A 935 25.82 24.21 9.54
N GLU A 936 26.76 24.97 10.09
CA GLU A 936 28.19 24.59 10.10
C GLU A 936 28.71 24.18 11.48
N SER A 937 28.05 24.60 12.56
CA SER A 937 28.58 24.42 13.91
C SER A 937 28.14 23.11 14.57
N PRO A 938 28.88 22.64 15.60
CA PRO A 938 28.50 21.46 16.36
C PRO A 938 27.17 21.62 17.12
N ILE A 939 26.49 20.51 17.34
CA ILE A 939 25.18 20.42 17.99
C ILE A 939 25.25 19.80 19.39
N SER A 940 24.24 20.12 20.20
CA SER A 940 23.85 19.44 21.43
C SER A 940 22.71 18.48 21.12
N MET A 941 22.81 17.23 21.55
CA MET A 941 21.83 16.17 21.30
C MET A 941 21.04 15.84 22.58
N GLN A 942 19.71 15.74 22.46
CA GLN A 942 18.81 15.21 23.47
C GLN A 942 18.39 13.81 23.04
N CYS A 943 19.11 12.82 23.54
CA CYS A 943 18.79 11.41 23.37
C CYS A 943 18.20 10.89 24.68
N ASN A 944 16.89 11.04 24.86
CA ASN A 944 16.22 10.79 26.15
C ASN A 944 15.28 9.60 26.07
N LYS A 945 15.21 8.90 27.19
CA LYS A 945 14.31 7.80 27.44
C LYS A 945 12.92 8.29 27.85
N SER A 946 11.94 7.40 27.80
CA SER A 946 10.57 7.67 28.25
C SER A 946 10.41 8.04 29.73
N ASP A 947 11.39 7.72 30.56
CA ASP A 947 11.44 8.10 31.99
C ASP A 947 12.07 9.49 32.23
N GLY A 948 12.43 10.20 31.15
CA GLY A 948 13.07 11.51 31.18
C GLY A 948 14.60 11.46 31.32
N ASN A 949 15.20 10.30 31.57
CA ASN A 949 16.65 10.17 31.69
C ASN A 949 17.34 10.12 30.33
N ARG A 950 18.58 10.62 30.24
CA ARG A 950 19.40 10.52 29.03
C ARG A 950 19.97 9.10 28.84
N PHE A 951 20.15 8.70 27.59
CA PHE A 951 21.02 7.56 27.29
C PHE A 951 22.48 7.88 27.64
N GLN A 952 23.26 6.88 28.03
CA GLN A 952 24.67 7.06 28.35
C GLN A 952 25.45 7.51 27.12
N GLY A 953 26.20 8.61 27.22
CA GLY A 953 27.01 9.16 26.15
C GLY A 953 27.37 10.63 26.40
N ASP A 954 28.37 11.13 25.69
CA ASP A 954 28.60 12.57 25.57
C ASP A 954 27.79 13.09 24.39
N TRP A 955 26.90 14.03 24.68
CA TRP A 955 25.89 14.53 23.74
C TRP A 955 26.08 16.01 23.39
N GLU A 956 27.17 16.64 23.83
CA GLU A 956 27.47 18.04 23.55
C GLU A 956 28.60 18.16 22.51
N GLY A 957 28.54 19.17 21.64
CA GLY A 957 29.64 19.48 20.71
C GLY A 957 29.82 18.45 19.58
N LEU A 958 28.75 17.76 19.20
CA LEU A 958 28.77 16.73 18.16
C LEU A 958 28.72 17.33 16.76
N SER A 959 29.48 16.78 15.81
CA SER A 959 29.42 17.22 14.41
C SER A 959 28.12 16.79 13.72
N ILE A 960 27.53 17.66 12.91
CA ILE A 960 26.33 17.35 12.11
C ILE A 960 26.68 16.28 11.05
N PRO A 961 26.02 15.10 11.06
CA PRO A 961 26.19 14.10 10.00
C PRO A 961 25.78 14.65 8.63
N LYS A 962 26.57 14.36 7.59
CA LYS A 962 26.27 14.80 6.22
C LYS A 962 25.62 13.69 5.38
N ILE A 963 24.56 14.04 4.66
CA ILE A 963 24.03 13.24 3.57
C ILE A 963 25.00 13.38 2.38
N LYS A 964 25.67 12.29 2.02
CA LYS A 964 26.71 12.27 0.98
C LYS A 964 26.13 12.09 -0.41
N VAL A 965 25.08 11.27 -0.49
CA VAL A 965 24.37 10.97 -1.74
C VAL A 965 22.91 11.34 -1.51
N PRO A 966 22.49 12.55 -1.91
CA PRO A 966 21.09 12.95 -1.82
C PRO A 966 20.25 12.15 -2.80
N LEU A 967 18.95 12.06 -2.53
CA LEU A 967 18.02 11.48 -3.50
C LEU A 967 17.95 12.37 -4.74
N PRO A 968 17.85 11.78 -5.94
CA PRO A 968 17.57 12.56 -7.13
C PRO A 968 16.20 13.24 -6.98
N GLU A 969 16.12 14.49 -7.43
CA GLU A 969 14.84 15.21 -7.55
C GLU A 969 13.89 14.40 -8.44
N GLU A 970 12.65 14.19 -7.98
CA GLU A 970 11.64 13.52 -8.81
C GLU A 970 11.33 14.41 -10.04
N PRO A 971 11.39 13.88 -11.26
CA PRO A 971 11.00 14.64 -12.44
C PRO A 971 9.48 14.85 -12.47
N ARG A 972 9.00 16.02 -12.92
CA ARG A 972 7.58 16.21 -13.25
C ARG A 972 7.16 15.20 -14.31
N ILE A 973 6.09 14.45 -14.05
CA ILE A 973 5.58 13.40 -14.94
C ILE A 973 4.49 14.00 -15.82
N CYS A 974 4.87 14.51 -16.99
CA CYS A 974 3.95 15.15 -17.94
C CYS A 974 3.57 14.21 -19.10
N ARG A 975 2.27 14.14 -19.42
CA ARG A 975 1.73 13.22 -20.45
C ARG A 975 2.12 13.60 -21.88
N ASN A 976 2.53 14.86 -22.11
CA ASN A 976 2.95 15.38 -23.42
C ASN A 976 4.46 15.60 -23.47
N SER A 977 5.17 14.61 -23.99
CA SER A 977 6.60 14.59 -24.29
C SER A 977 6.98 15.55 -25.42
N ALA A 978 6.96 16.86 -25.15
CA ALA A 978 7.57 17.87 -26.03
C ALA A 978 8.11 19.11 -25.30
N LYS A 979 7.69 19.38 -24.05
CA LYS A 979 8.30 20.43 -23.23
C LYS A 979 9.29 19.79 -22.27
N ARG A 980 10.51 20.33 -22.19
CA ARG A 980 11.57 19.89 -21.25
C ARG A 980 10.96 19.67 -19.87
N ALA A 981 11.19 18.49 -19.29
CA ALA A 981 10.88 18.21 -17.89
C ALA A 981 11.49 19.33 -17.02
N LYS A 982 10.64 20.20 -16.48
CA LYS A 982 11.03 21.13 -15.42
C LYS A 982 10.95 20.41 -14.08
N LYS A 983 11.77 20.87 -13.14
CA LYS A 983 11.99 20.28 -11.82
C LYS A 983 10.75 20.38 -10.95
N VAL A 984 10.56 19.41 -10.05
CA VAL A 984 9.70 19.55 -8.88
C VAL A 984 10.34 20.56 -7.92
N MET A 985 9.55 21.42 -7.29
CA MET A 985 10.04 22.54 -6.46
C MET A 985 10.92 22.03 -5.32
N THR A 986 12.21 22.36 -5.37
CA THR A 986 13.19 22.02 -4.32
C THR A 986 13.20 23.08 -3.22
N TYR A 987 13.90 22.81 -2.11
CA TYR A 987 14.23 23.83 -1.11
C TYR A 987 14.88 25.08 -1.74
N LYS A 988 15.75 24.89 -2.74
CA LYS A 988 16.32 26.00 -3.50
C LYS A 988 15.27 26.75 -4.32
N ASP A 989 14.30 26.07 -4.91
CA ASP A 989 13.25 26.70 -5.70
C ASP A 989 12.22 27.44 -4.83
N TYR A 990 11.95 26.96 -3.61
CA TYR A 990 11.13 27.69 -2.61
C TYR A 990 11.79 29.02 -2.21
N MET A 991 13.11 29.01 -1.99
CA MET A 991 13.92 30.20 -1.69
C MET A 991 14.18 31.11 -2.91
N LEU A 992 13.82 30.68 -4.14
CA LEU A 992 14.06 31.42 -5.39
C LEU A 992 12.76 31.95 -6.05
N ARG A 993 11.58 31.43 -5.65
CA ARG A 993 10.26 31.89 -6.14
C ARG A 993 9.68 33.04 -5.32
N ASN A 994 10.09 33.14 -4.06
CA ASN A 994 9.89 34.29 -3.18
C ASN A 994 11.23 35.03 -3.07
#